data_AF-A0A7S0J742-F1
#
_entry.id   AF-A0A7S0J742-F1
#
_cell.length_a   1.000
_cell.length_b   1.000
_cell.length_c   1.000
_cell.angle_alpha   90.00
_cell.angle_beta   90.00
_cell.angle_gamma   90.00
#
_symmetry.space_group_name_H-M   'P 1'
#
loop_
_entity.id
_entity.type
_entity.pdbx_description
1 polymer ?
#
loop_
_entity_poly.entity_id
_entity_poly.type
_entity_poly.pdbx_seq_one_letter_code
_entity_poly.pdbx_strand_id
1 'polypeptide(L)'
;GAPHALPPLPPPSRWEEPPPPPRALPIMFKLEEAIPSNTPAQAFKQLDAISLCIRLAMEGRLNDSVAARPRPLVIHERALFTNAARGFGVLDLRPVLEERGPIAQFAASRWPDSPPNSDLNPVFFLWHADLFPDLQTVSYAVHGMPDHCSMPPTVVLCPPAVSALKAIANFIECTDKDEEAGFTSRPYRFCPSWPFLGDSCSVHFRNDSARLCWDKSGPRKIPHFIPFNESLPLDSLPIIVYVTIHTSTREVAIFSSSGFETRMWKMDLSKAYRRAGRQNMDLWKQGRVTHRGCTLDFRGQFGDACQANLENRVWGFGLWVARKLCLALEHLFPSHDPVVLAWVAFRSSKRLFVKLGDVWAFFDDVHGGGINDPILSSDGSPVLVEGVPLLRCLLYYNATMVVFEAAGYEFPLKKREPPTFLLDLLGALVRVREQHIVVHPDKRVRYIRELEVAERSLFLDRDFLNSLAHKLIYCACIMVRLHPWLFPIFKCLRAPSRSSRAPISPKARDSFSKCRTALASADNHFLPFAAVEAFPSLGDSLLIIYADAAGEGRYEGNGFWFVVAGTCFLFTDTWSASEAKVPIHAREAFISTAATMAAHTLFPNRNFVLEYTDNTPTEFVHDSQSSRCELLQLIVDARAEFFDASGMCALPQRVKSKDNRWADLLSRGQADLVLYEVDACGLSPMWLNLPPDALRLRKALLNASLSR
;
A
#
# COMPACT_ATOMS: atom_id res chain seq x y z
N GLY A 1 26.41 -1.07 -1.19
CA GLY A 1 25.57 -0.59 -0.08
C GLY A 1 24.45 0.20 -0.67
N ALA A 2 23.30 -0.43 -0.92
CA ALA A 2 22.07 0.32 -1.14
C ALA A 2 21.63 0.89 0.22
N PRO A 3 21.11 2.12 0.29
CA PRO A 3 20.51 2.60 1.52
C PRO A 3 19.40 1.61 1.88
N HIS A 4 19.50 0.99 3.07
CA HIS A 4 18.35 0.37 3.70
C HIS A 4 17.26 1.44 3.66
N ALA A 5 16.23 1.24 2.86
CA ALA A 5 15.12 2.17 2.77
C ALA A 5 14.43 2.14 4.13
N LEU A 6 14.88 3.00 5.06
CA LEU A 6 14.20 3.30 6.31
C LEU A 6 12.80 3.76 5.92
N PRO A 7 11.76 2.98 6.18
CA PRO A 7 10.43 3.36 5.77
C PRO A 7 9.80 4.27 6.84
N PRO A 8 9.01 5.26 6.39
CA PRO A 8 9.52 6.51 5.85
C PRO A 8 10.25 7.34 6.92
N LEU A 9 11.34 8.02 6.55
CA LEU A 9 11.76 9.18 7.34
C LEU A 9 10.66 10.24 7.20
N PRO A 10 10.15 10.80 8.32
CA PRO A 10 9.14 11.85 8.23
C PRO A 10 9.73 13.03 7.45
N PRO A 11 8.95 13.65 6.54
CA PRO A 11 9.46 14.74 5.73
C PRO A 11 9.87 15.90 6.64
N PRO A 12 11.06 16.51 6.47
CA PRO A 12 11.44 17.63 7.30
C PRO A 12 10.49 18.81 7.05
N SER A 13 9.92 19.34 8.12
CA SER A 13 8.99 20.47 8.05
C SER A 13 9.16 21.36 9.28
N ARG A 14 8.63 22.58 9.19
CA ARG A 14 8.66 23.54 10.31
C ARG A 14 7.33 23.51 11.04
N TRP A 15 7.39 23.81 12.34
CA TRP A 15 6.20 24.12 13.11
C TRP A 15 5.39 25.22 12.42
N GLU A 16 4.08 25.00 12.31
CA GLU A 16 3.15 25.92 11.67
C GLU A 16 2.19 26.47 12.72
N GLU A 17 2.23 27.78 12.95
CA GLU A 17 1.26 28.42 13.84
C GLU A 17 -0.09 28.56 13.14
N PRO A 18 -1.21 28.31 13.85
CA PRO A 18 -2.53 28.57 13.30
C PRO A 18 -2.66 30.05 12.93
N PRO A 19 -3.45 30.39 11.88
CA PRO A 19 -3.68 31.78 11.51
C PRO A 19 -4.16 32.62 12.70
N PRO A 20 -3.80 33.91 12.75
CA PRO A 20 -4.29 34.79 13.81
C PRO A 20 -5.83 34.88 13.77
N PRO A 21 -6.46 35.22 14.90
CA PRO A 21 -7.91 35.36 14.96
C PRO A 21 -8.40 36.37 13.91
N PRO A 22 -9.57 36.12 13.30
CA PRO A 22 -10.15 37.04 12.32
C PRO A 22 -10.47 38.40 12.94
N ARG A 23 -10.62 39.41 12.07
CA ARG A 23 -11.10 40.74 12.47
C ARG A 23 -12.46 40.60 13.15
N ALA A 24 -12.63 41.26 14.30
CA ALA A 24 -13.87 41.24 15.07
C ALA A 24 -15.11 41.54 14.21
N LEU A 25 -16.05 40.60 14.22
CA LEU A 25 -17.33 40.71 13.55
C LEU A 25 -18.22 41.77 14.22
N PRO A 26 -18.98 42.57 13.44
CA PRO A 26 -20.08 43.36 14.00
C PRO A 26 -21.09 42.44 14.72
N ILE A 27 -21.64 42.92 15.84
CA ILE A 27 -22.65 42.15 16.58
C ILE A 27 -23.90 42.04 15.70
N MET A 28 -24.29 40.81 15.37
CA MET A 28 -25.46 40.48 14.56
C MET A 28 -26.22 39.36 15.24
N PHE A 29 -27.53 39.51 15.44
CA PHE A 29 -28.40 38.53 16.10
C PHE A 29 -29.31 37.79 15.12
N LYS A 30 -29.36 38.20 13.86
CA LYS A 30 -30.25 37.62 12.85
C LYS A 30 -29.49 37.25 11.58
N LEU A 31 -29.96 36.18 10.92
CA LEU A 31 -29.40 35.73 9.64
C LEU A 31 -29.45 36.82 8.56
N GLU A 32 -30.51 37.63 8.53
CA GLU A 32 -30.72 38.71 7.54
C GLU A 32 -29.71 39.86 7.65
N GLU A 33 -29.03 40.00 8.80
CA GLU A 33 -27.98 41.00 8.98
C GLU A 33 -26.68 40.57 8.28
N ALA A 34 -26.44 39.25 8.19
CA ALA A 34 -25.23 38.68 7.60
C ALA A 34 -25.42 38.11 6.18
N ILE A 35 -26.62 37.61 5.88
CA ILE A 35 -26.93 36.86 4.65
C ILE A 35 -28.02 37.61 3.88
N PRO A 36 -27.86 37.86 2.56
CA PRO A 36 -28.87 38.52 1.74
C PRO A 36 -30.21 37.80 1.81
N SER A 37 -31.32 38.53 1.94
CA SER A 37 -32.66 37.99 2.26
C SER A 37 -33.17 36.90 1.29
N ASN A 38 -32.77 36.95 0.02
CA ASN A 38 -33.13 35.93 -0.98
C ASN A 38 -32.37 34.61 -0.81
N THR A 39 -31.20 34.62 -0.17
CA THR A 39 -30.29 33.48 -0.09
C THR A 39 -30.74 32.41 0.93
N PRO A 40 -31.16 32.75 2.17
CA PRO A 40 -31.74 31.78 3.09
C PRO A 40 -32.98 31.08 2.51
N ALA A 41 -33.85 31.82 1.80
CA ALA A 41 -35.05 31.25 1.20
C ALA A 41 -34.71 30.18 0.13
N GLN A 42 -33.69 30.42 -0.70
CA GLN A 42 -33.20 29.43 -1.66
C GLN A 42 -32.64 28.19 -0.97
N ALA A 43 -31.83 28.38 0.07
CA ALA A 43 -31.25 27.28 0.84
C ALA A 43 -32.32 26.45 1.56
N PHE A 44 -33.30 27.07 2.23
CA PHE A 44 -34.42 26.35 2.85
C PHE A 44 -35.22 25.54 1.83
N LYS A 45 -35.57 26.13 0.68
CA LYS A 45 -36.26 25.41 -0.40
C LYS A 45 -35.49 24.18 -0.87
N GLN A 46 -34.16 24.30 -0.98
CA GLN A 46 -33.31 23.16 -1.35
C GLN A 46 -33.29 22.09 -0.25
N LEU A 47 -33.15 22.49 1.01
CA LEU A 47 -33.16 21.56 2.15
C LEU A 47 -34.50 20.82 2.25
N ASP A 48 -35.63 21.50 2.08
CA ASP A 48 -36.96 20.88 2.06
C ASP A 48 -37.08 19.84 0.93
N ALA A 49 -36.52 20.11 -0.25
CA ALA A 49 -36.48 19.17 -1.37
C ALA A 49 -35.58 17.96 -1.09
N ILE A 50 -34.41 18.17 -0.45
CA ILE A 50 -33.53 17.06 -0.01
C ILE A 50 -34.24 16.22 1.06
N SER A 51 -34.90 16.84 2.05
CA SER A 51 -35.67 16.14 3.07
C SER A 51 -36.81 15.33 2.47
N LEU A 52 -37.49 15.84 1.44
CA LEU A 52 -38.52 15.09 0.71
C LEU A 52 -37.94 13.82 0.06
N CYS A 53 -36.81 13.92 -0.66
CA CYS A 53 -36.25 12.73 -1.31
C CYS A 53 -35.80 11.68 -0.29
N ILE A 54 -35.21 12.10 0.84
CA ILE A 54 -34.82 11.19 1.92
C ILE A 54 -36.05 10.51 2.55
N ARG A 55 -37.11 11.27 2.86
CA ARG A 55 -38.34 10.73 3.44
C ARG A 55 -39.00 9.68 2.55
N LEU A 56 -39.09 9.94 1.25
CA LEU A 56 -39.62 8.96 0.29
C LEU A 56 -38.80 7.66 0.28
N ALA A 57 -37.47 7.73 0.44
CA ALA A 57 -36.65 6.53 0.56
C ALA A 57 -36.95 5.76 1.87
N MET A 58 -37.12 6.47 2.99
CA MET A 58 -37.50 5.88 4.28
C MET A 58 -38.87 5.18 4.22
N GLU A 59 -39.79 5.70 3.42
CA GLU A 59 -41.11 5.09 3.14
C GLU A 59 -41.05 3.87 2.18
N GLY A 60 -39.85 3.47 1.74
CA GLY A 60 -39.67 2.38 0.77
C GLY A 60 -39.96 2.75 -0.68
N ARG A 61 -40.21 4.04 -0.98
CA ARG A 61 -40.59 4.55 -2.30
C ARG A 61 -39.35 5.01 -3.08
N LEU A 62 -38.46 4.08 -3.38
CA LEU A 62 -37.16 4.40 -3.99
C LEU A 62 -37.26 5.14 -5.33
N ASN A 63 -38.17 4.73 -6.23
CA ASN A 63 -38.32 5.38 -7.53
C ASN A 63 -38.77 6.84 -7.39
N ASP A 64 -39.73 7.08 -6.50
CA ASP A 64 -40.23 8.43 -6.20
C ASP A 64 -39.14 9.28 -5.53
N SER A 65 -38.37 8.68 -4.62
CA SER A 65 -37.21 9.33 -3.98
C SER A 65 -36.17 9.78 -5.00
N VAL A 66 -35.80 8.90 -5.94
CA VAL A 66 -34.84 9.22 -7.00
C VAL A 66 -35.38 10.29 -7.94
N ALA A 67 -36.67 10.24 -8.29
CA ALA A 67 -37.32 11.26 -9.12
C ALA A 67 -37.42 12.62 -8.41
N ALA A 68 -37.64 12.63 -7.10
CA ALA A 68 -37.72 13.83 -6.26
C ALA A 68 -36.36 14.42 -5.89
N ARG A 69 -35.24 13.74 -6.21
CA ARG A 69 -33.89 14.17 -5.86
C ARG A 69 -33.56 15.50 -6.56
N PRO A 70 -33.35 16.60 -5.82
CA PRO A 70 -33.08 17.90 -6.44
C PRO A 70 -31.70 17.91 -7.12
N ARG A 71 -31.48 18.87 -8.02
CA ARG A 71 -30.11 19.17 -8.47
C ARG A 71 -29.36 19.86 -7.32
N PRO A 72 -28.03 19.69 -7.19
CA PRO A 72 -27.23 20.41 -6.20
C PRO A 72 -27.43 21.92 -6.34
N LEU A 73 -27.60 22.60 -5.20
CA LEU A 73 -27.58 24.07 -5.14
C LEU A 73 -26.14 24.53 -4.91
N VAL A 74 -25.69 25.52 -5.67
CA VAL A 74 -24.40 26.19 -5.48
C VAL A 74 -24.64 27.70 -5.43
N ILE A 75 -24.16 28.35 -4.38
CA ILE A 75 -24.22 29.79 -4.18
C ILE A 75 -22.79 30.31 -4.03
N HIS A 76 -22.37 31.12 -4.99
CA HIS A 76 -21.02 31.68 -5.04
C HIS A 76 -20.87 32.90 -4.13
N GLU A 77 -19.62 33.19 -3.75
CA GLU A 77 -19.20 34.24 -2.82
C GLU A 77 -19.96 35.58 -2.94
N ARG A 78 -20.20 36.06 -4.17
CA ARG A 78 -20.87 37.36 -4.43
C ARG A 78 -22.28 37.46 -3.83
N ALA A 79 -22.96 36.33 -3.63
CA ALA A 79 -24.33 36.26 -3.12
C ALA A 79 -24.41 35.74 -1.67
N LEU A 80 -23.27 35.47 -1.03
CA LEU A 80 -23.25 34.88 0.32
C LEU A 80 -23.47 35.90 1.42
N PHE A 81 -22.90 37.10 1.29
CA PHE A 81 -22.83 38.06 2.39
C PHE A 81 -23.50 39.39 2.04
N THR A 82 -24.16 39.97 3.04
CA THR A 82 -24.50 41.40 3.03
C THR A 82 -23.23 42.24 3.03
N ASN A 83 -23.34 43.54 2.75
CA ASN A 83 -22.20 44.44 2.87
C ASN A 83 -21.64 44.51 4.31
N ALA A 84 -22.49 44.27 5.32
CA ALA A 84 -22.11 44.30 6.74
C ALA A 84 -21.27 43.08 7.15
N ALA A 85 -21.50 41.90 6.54
CA ALA A 85 -20.77 40.68 6.85
C ALA A 85 -19.64 40.35 5.86
N ARG A 86 -19.56 41.05 4.73
CA ARG A 86 -18.52 40.81 3.72
C ARG A 86 -17.12 41.10 4.28
N GLY A 87 -16.19 40.17 4.03
CA GLY A 87 -14.78 40.32 4.42
C GLY A 87 -14.46 39.86 5.85
N PHE A 88 -15.45 39.35 6.58
CA PHE A 88 -15.28 38.85 7.95
C PHE A 88 -15.07 37.33 8.03
N GLY A 89 -14.82 36.67 6.89
CA GLY A 89 -14.50 35.24 6.84
C GLY A 89 -15.72 34.33 6.99
N VAL A 90 -15.49 33.18 7.63
CA VAL A 90 -16.49 32.12 7.81
C VAL A 90 -17.26 32.37 9.10
N LEU A 91 -18.59 32.41 9.00
CA LEU A 91 -19.49 32.66 10.11
C LEU A 91 -19.94 31.35 10.76
N ASP A 92 -19.95 31.33 12.08
CA ASP A 92 -20.61 30.32 12.89
C ASP A 92 -22.02 30.80 13.22
N LEU A 93 -23.01 30.14 12.63
CA LEU A 93 -24.42 30.47 12.79
C LEU A 93 -25.06 29.74 13.97
N ARG A 94 -24.37 28.76 14.58
CA ARG A 94 -24.92 27.96 15.67
C ARG A 94 -25.45 28.86 16.81
N PRO A 95 -24.73 29.85 17.35
CA PRO A 95 -25.25 30.66 18.45
C PRO A 95 -26.63 31.28 18.19
N VAL A 96 -26.90 31.74 16.95
CA VAL A 96 -28.20 32.28 16.56
C VAL A 96 -29.23 31.17 16.34
N LEU A 97 -28.86 30.08 15.67
CA LEU A 97 -29.75 28.93 15.44
C LEU A 97 -30.15 28.23 16.74
N GLU A 98 -29.34 28.36 17.78
CA GLU A 98 -29.58 27.81 19.11
C GLU A 98 -30.26 28.82 20.06
N GLU A 99 -30.50 30.06 19.61
CA GLU A 99 -31.00 31.17 20.43
C GLU A 99 -30.14 31.46 21.67
N ARG A 100 -28.83 31.27 21.56
CA ARG A 100 -27.84 31.42 22.64
C ARG A 100 -27.00 32.69 22.56
N GLY A 101 -26.97 33.35 21.41
CA GLY A 101 -26.16 34.56 21.24
C GLY A 101 -26.10 35.08 19.81
N PRO A 102 -25.27 36.12 19.56
CA PRO A 102 -25.06 36.67 18.22
C PRO A 102 -24.26 35.72 17.33
N ILE A 103 -24.32 35.95 16.01
CA ILE A 103 -23.47 35.29 15.02
C ILE A 103 -22.01 35.44 15.45
N ALA A 104 -21.28 34.33 15.40
CA ALA A 104 -19.85 34.30 15.69
C ALA A 104 -19.03 34.06 14.41
N GLN A 105 -17.71 34.12 14.53
CA GLN A 105 -16.78 33.70 13.49
C GLN A 105 -16.15 32.37 13.89
N PHE A 106 -15.87 31.51 12.92
CA PHE A 106 -14.92 30.43 13.15
C PHE A 106 -13.52 31.03 13.31
N ALA A 107 -12.97 30.90 14.51
CA ALA A 107 -11.55 31.13 14.75
C ALA A 107 -10.75 29.86 14.42
N ALA A 108 -9.48 30.05 14.05
CA ALA A 108 -8.57 28.92 13.97
C ALA A 108 -8.45 28.25 15.34
N SER A 109 -8.54 26.92 15.40
CA SER A 109 -8.25 26.16 16.60
C SER A 109 -6.78 26.31 16.96
N ARG A 110 -6.55 26.50 18.26
CA ARG A 110 -5.25 26.77 18.88
C ARG A 110 -5.26 26.17 20.27
N TRP A 111 -4.31 25.31 20.57
CA TRP A 111 -4.17 24.70 21.89
C TRP A 111 -3.27 25.59 22.76
N PRO A 112 -3.55 25.76 24.06
CA PRO A 112 -4.65 25.16 24.82
C PRO A 112 -5.96 25.96 24.79
N ASP A 113 -5.96 27.18 24.26
CA ASP A 113 -7.05 28.16 24.45
C ASP A 113 -8.38 27.77 23.80
N SER A 114 -8.33 27.21 22.59
CA SER A 114 -9.47 26.80 21.78
C SER A 114 -9.09 25.58 20.92
N PRO A 115 -8.96 24.39 21.53
CA PRO A 115 -8.49 23.19 20.82
C PRO A 115 -9.49 22.70 19.76
N PRO A 116 -9.02 21.94 18.75
CA PRO A 116 -9.92 21.25 17.84
C PRO A 116 -10.68 20.14 18.58
N ASN A 117 -11.81 19.71 18.03
CA ASN A 117 -12.48 18.48 18.49
C ASN A 117 -11.67 17.27 18.00
N SER A 118 -10.86 16.68 18.86
CA SER A 118 -9.94 15.58 18.55
C SER A 118 -9.84 14.61 19.74
N ASP A 119 -9.53 13.34 19.46
CA ASP A 119 -9.16 12.35 20.49
C ASP A 119 -7.65 12.32 20.73
N LEU A 120 -6.86 12.99 19.88
CA LEU A 120 -5.42 13.01 20.00
C LEU A 120 -4.99 13.78 21.26
N ASN A 121 -3.93 13.30 21.92
CA ASN A 121 -3.41 13.90 23.13
C ASN A 121 -2.31 14.95 22.82
N PRO A 122 -2.61 16.26 22.81
CA PRO A 122 -1.64 17.28 22.43
C PRO A 122 -0.39 17.30 23.33
N VAL A 123 -0.53 16.96 24.61
CA VAL A 123 0.60 16.91 25.55
C VAL A 123 1.60 15.83 25.14
N PHE A 124 1.11 14.66 24.71
CA PHE A 124 1.97 13.59 24.20
C PHE A 124 2.76 14.04 22.97
N PHE A 125 2.11 14.67 22.01
CA PHE A 125 2.74 15.16 20.78
C PHE A 125 3.81 16.22 21.09
N LEU A 126 3.50 17.19 21.95
CA LEU A 126 4.44 18.23 22.34
C LEU A 126 5.64 17.67 23.13
N TRP A 127 5.40 16.73 24.05
CA TRP A 127 6.44 16.13 24.88
C TRP A 127 7.46 15.33 24.06
N HIS A 128 6.98 14.58 23.08
CA HIS A 128 7.82 13.72 22.26
C HIS A 128 8.31 14.38 20.97
N ALA A 129 7.99 15.64 20.69
CA ALA A 129 8.38 16.34 19.45
C ALA A 129 9.91 16.51 19.29
N ASP A 130 10.68 16.35 20.35
CA ASP A 130 12.12 16.60 20.33
C ASP A 130 12.87 15.71 19.31
N LEU A 131 13.58 16.35 18.38
CA LEU A 131 14.26 15.73 17.24
C LEU A 131 13.32 15.04 16.22
N PHE A 132 12.01 15.24 16.30
CA PHE A 132 11.11 14.80 15.23
C PHE A 132 11.20 15.76 14.04
N PRO A 133 11.50 15.27 12.82
CA PRO A 133 11.77 16.17 11.69
C PRO A 133 10.52 16.86 11.13
N ASP A 134 9.33 16.29 11.31
CA ASP A 134 8.08 16.80 10.73
C ASP A 134 7.25 17.59 11.76
N LEU A 135 7.75 18.76 12.19
CA LEU A 135 7.10 19.57 13.23
C LEU A 135 5.75 20.15 12.80
N GLN A 136 5.49 20.30 11.50
CA GLN A 136 4.18 20.69 10.97
C GLN A 136 3.10 19.69 11.37
N THR A 137 3.40 18.39 11.27
CA THR A 137 2.47 17.32 11.66
C THR A 137 2.16 17.35 13.16
N VAL A 138 3.16 17.68 13.99
CA VAL A 138 2.95 17.88 15.44
C VAL A 138 1.98 19.05 15.66
N SER A 139 2.18 20.17 14.95
CA SER A 139 1.23 21.28 14.98
C SER A 139 -0.18 20.85 14.55
N TYR A 140 -0.33 20.08 13.48
CA TYR A 140 -1.65 19.61 13.02
C TYR A 140 -2.35 18.70 14.01
N ALA A 141 -1.61 17.83 14.70
CA ALA A 141 -2.15 16.99 15.76
C ALA A 141 -2.65 17.82 16.96
N VAL A 142 -1.99 18.94 17.26
CA VAL A 142 -2.26 19.80 18.42
C VAL A 142 -3.33 20.86 18.13
N HIS A 143 -3.26 21.49 16.95
CA HIS A 143 -4.09 22.63 16.56
C HIS A 143 -5.21 22.27 15.58
N GLY A 144 -5.22 21.06 15.04
CA GLY A 144 -6.22 20.58 14.09
C GLY A 144 -5.70 20.56 12.66
N MET A 145 -6.09 19.53 11.90
CA MET A 145 -5.64 19.32 10.53
C MET A 145 -6.26 20.36 9.59
N PRO A 146 -5.45 21.14 8.86
CA PRO A 146 -5.96 21.98 7.79
C PRO A 146 -6.44 21.11 6.63
N ASP A 147 -7.28 21.67 5.77
CA ASP A 147 -7.72 20.97 4.57
C ASP A 147 -6.89 21.29 3.32
N HIS A 148 -5.97 22.27 3.40
CA HIS A 148 -5.12 22.77 2.29
C HIS A 148 -5.89 23.24 1.05
N CYS A 149 -7.21 23.36 1.15
CA CYS A 149 -8.11 23.64 0.06
C CYS A 149 -8.25 25.15 -0.13
N SER A 150 -7.89 25.63 -1.32
CA SER A 150 -7.91 27.05 -1.69
C SER A 150 -9.25 27.51 -2.27
N MET A 151 -10.31 26.73 -2.10
CA MET A 151 -11.62 27.06 -2.67
C MET A 151 -12.20 28.36 -2.08
N PRO A 152 -12.80 29.23 -2.91
CA PRO A 152 -13.43 30.45 -2.42
C PRO A 152 -14.69 30.12 -1.60
N PRO A 153 -15.10 31.01 -0.67
CA PRO A 153 -16.33 30.87 0.09
C PRO A 153 -17.52 30.54 -0.81
N THR A 154 -18.12 29.36 -0.61
CA THR A 154 -19.20 28.85 -1.45
C THR A 154 -20.17 28.03 -0.60
N VAL A 155 -21.47 28.17 -0.83
CA VAL A 155 -22.48 27.27 -0.26
C VAL A 155 -22.85 26.22 -1.28
N VAL A 156 -22.76 24.95 -0.89
CA VAL A 156 -23.16 23.80 -1.69
C VAL A 156 -24.10 22.94 -0.88
N LEU A 157 -25.26 22.58 -1.44
CA LEU A 157 -26.22 21.69 -0.80
C LEU A 157 -26.57 20.54 -1.76
N CYS A 158 -25.89 19.42 -1.56
CA CYS A 158 -26.10 18.20 -2.33
C CYS A 158 -27.10 17.26 -1.64
N PRO A 159 -28.04 16.65 -2.38
CA PRO A 159 -28.77 15.49 -1.88
C PRO A 159 -27.87 14.26 -1.79
N PRO A 160 -28.17 13.29 -0.90
CA PRO A 160 -27.48 12.00 -0.84
C PRO A 160 -27.43 11.30 -2.20
N ALA A 161 -26.38 10.53 -2.43
CA ALA A 161 -26.23 9.74 -3.65
C ALA A 161 -27.32 8.65 -3.74
N VAL A 162 -27.58 8.17 -4.95
CA VAL A 162 -28.58 7.10 -5.17
C VAL A 162 -28.23 5.83 -4.37
N SER A 163 -26.95 5.53 -4.15
CA SER A 163 -26.53 4.40 -3.31
C SER A 163 -26.92 4.59 -1.84
N ALA A 164 -26.84 5.81 -1.30
CA ALA A 164 -27.33 6.10 0.04
C ALA A 164 -28.86 5.98 0.12
N LEU A 165 -29.59 6.46 -0.89
CA LEU A 165 -31.05 6.32 -0.94
C LEU A 165 -31.50 4.84 -1.03
N LYS A 166 -30.78 4.02 -1.80
CA LYS A 166 -31.01 2.56 -1.87
C LYS A 166 -30.76 1.87 -0.54
N ALA A 167 -29.79 2.35 0.24
CA ALA A 167 -29.39 1.79 1.52
C ALA A 167 -29.76 2.72 2.68
N ILE A 168 -30.95 3.31 2.65
CA ILE A 168 -31.30 4.45 3.52
C ILE A 168 -31.19 4.16 5.02
N ALA A 169 -31.57 2.95 5.45
CA ALA A 169 -31.42 2.55 6.85
C ALA A 169 -29.95 2.59 7.31
N ASN A 170 -29.03 2.09 6.46
CA ASN A 170 -27.59 2.13 6.75
C ASN A 170 -27.03 3.54 6.70
N PHE A 171 -27.55 4.40 5.81
CA PHE A 171 -27.17 5.81 5.76
C PHE A 171 -27.52 6.50 7.09
N ILE A 172 -28.75 6.32 7.56
CA ILE A 172 -29.23 6.87 8.84
C ILE A 172 -28.39 6.34 10.01
N GLU A 173 -28.21 5.03 10.10
CA GLU A 173 -27.41 4.40 11.15
C GLU A 173 -25.97 4.94 11.19
N CYS A 174 -25.33 5.10 10.02
CA CYS A 174 -23.99 5.68 9.96
C CYS A 174 -23.97 7.14 10.42
N THR A 175 -24.95 7.95 10.01
CA THR A 175 -25.01 9.36 10.42
C THR A 175 -25.29 9.52 11.91
N ASP A 176 -26.12 8.66 12.48
CA ASP A 176 -26.50 8.71 13.89
C ASP A 176 -25.32 8.28 14.78
N LYS A 177 -24.59 7.21 14.38
CA LYS A 177 -23.37 6.78 15.09
C LYS A 177 -22.27 7.84 15.10
N ASP A 178 -22.13 8.62 14.03
CA ASP A 178 -21.17 9.72 13.99
C ASP A 178 -21.54 10.85 14.96
N GLU A 179 -22.84 11.13 15.10
CA GLU A 179 -23.34 12.12 16.06
C GLU A 179 -23.20 11.64 17.51
N GLU A 180 -23.57 10.40 17.80
CA GLU A 180 -23.41 9.77 19.11
C GLU A 180 -21.95 9.72 19.56
N ALA A 181 -21.03 9.52 18.61
CA ALA A 181 -19.59 9.55 18.87
C ALA A 181 -19.03 10.98 19.04
N GLY A 182 -19.84 12.03 18.89
CA GLY A 182 -19.41 13.42 19.00
C GLY A 182 -18.52 13.90 17.83
N PHE A 183 -18.49 13.16 16.73
CA PHE A 183 -17.68 13.51 15.56
C PHE A 183 -18.32 14.63 14.74
N THR A 184 -19.63 14.78 14.80
CA THR A 184 -20.36 15.85 14.11
C THR A 184 -21.10 16.75 15.08
N SER A 185 -21.42 17.95 14.63
CA SER A 185 -22.42 18.76 15.32
C SER A 185 -23.77 18.03 15.34
N ARG A 186 -24.63 18.40 16.28
CA ARG A 186 -26.06 18.09 16.16
C ARG A 186 -26.63 18.61 14.83
N PRO A 187 -27.72 18.02 14.32
CA PRO A 187 -28.35 18.46 13.09
C PRO A 187 -29.12 19.76 13.30
N TYR A 188 -29.03 20.65 12.30
CA TYR A 188 -29.73 21.92 12.26
C TYR A 188 -30.64 21.97 11.03
N ARG A 189 -31.82 22.57 11.17
CA ARG A 189 -32.74 22.79 10.03
C ARG A 189 -32.12 23.69 8.95
N PHE A 190 -31.20 24.57 9.34
CA PHE A 190 -30.45 25.45 8.44
C PHE A 190 -28.94 25.17 8.54
N CYS A 191 -28.16 25.73 7.63
CA CYS A 191 -26.70 25.55 7.62
C CYS A 191 -26.08 26.11 8.92
N PRO A 192 -25.35 25.32 9.71
CA PRO A 192 -24.72 25.77 10.97
C PRO A 192 -23.50 26.69 10.76
N SER A 193 -22.92 26.71 9.55
CA SER A 193 -21.88 27.65 9.14
C SER A 193 -22.33 28.42 7.91
N TRP A 194 -21.67 29.57 7.65
CA TRP A 194 -21.83 30.30 6.40
C TRP A 194 -20.51 30.89 5.92
N PRO A 195 -19.93 30.43 4.78
CA PRO A 195 -20.42 29.40 3.85
C PRO A 195 -20.61 27.99 4.45
N PHE A 196 -21.14 27.06 3.65
CA PHE A 196 -21.36 25.65 4.03
C PHE A 196 -21.26 24.73 2.81
N LEU A 197 -20.32 23.78 2.84
CA LEU A 197 -20.15 22.74 1.83
C LEU A 197 -20.81 21.45 2.32
N GLY A 198 -22.08 21.25 1.95
CA GLY A 198 -22.83 20.02 2.18
C GLY A 198 -22.65 19.04 1.03
N ASP A 199 -21.62 18.20 1.12
CA ASP A 199 -21.30 17.22 0.07
C ASP A 199 -22.35 16.11 -0.03
N SER A 200 -22.44 15.49 -1.22
CA SER A 200 -23.26 14.30 -1.41
C SER A 200 -22.61 13.13 -0.68
N CYS A 201 -23.37 12.40 0.13
CA CYS A 201 -22.88 11.18 0.77
C CYS A 201 -23.37 9.91 0.04
N SER A 202 -22.51 8.91 -0.05
CA SER A 202 -22.82 7.56 -0.55
C SER A 202 -22.65 6.51 0.54
N VAL A 203 -23.34 5.38 0.37
CA VAL A 203 -23.13 4.18 1.20
C VAL A 203 -22.47 3.10 0.34
N HIS A 204 -21.38 2.54 0.86
CA HIS A 204 -20.64 1.44 0.24
C HIS A 204 -20.56 0.26 1.20
N PHE A 205 -20.76 -0.96 0.70
CA PHE A 205 -20.66 -2.18 1.50
C PHE A 205 -19.28 -2.81 1.33
N ARG A 206 -18.65 -3.18 2.45
CA ARG A 206 -17.43 -4.00 2.48
C ARG A 206 -17.63 -5.10 3.50
N ASN A 207 -17.64 -6.36 3.06
CA ASN A 207 -17.94 -7.53 3.89
C ASN A 207 -19.23 -7.30 4.72
N ASP A 208 -20.31 -6.93 4.04
CA ASP A 208 -21.64 -6.64 4.62
C ASP A 208 -21.71 -5.45 5.59
N SER A 209 -20.58 -4.80 5.89
CA SER A 209 -20.54 -3.58 6.69
C SER A 209 -20.72 -2.35 5.81
N ALA A 210 -21.75 -1.56 6.10
CA ALA A 210 -21.98 -0.27 5.46
C ALA A 210 -20.93 0.76 5.90
N ARG A 211 -20.45 1.58 4.96
CA ARG A 211 -19.55 2.71 5.20
C ARG A 211 -20.07 3.94 4.49
N LEU A 212 -20.09 5.05 5.21
CA LEU A 212 -20.39 6.36 4.66
C LEU A 212 -19.15 6.91 3.93
N CYS A 213 -19.35 7.47 2.75
CA CYS A 213 -18.31 8.16 1.98
C CYS A 213 -18.84 9.50 1.50
N TRP A 214 -18.02 10.54 1.57
CA TRP A 214 -18.35 11.88 1.09
C TRP A 214 -17.82 12.03 -0.34
N ASP A 215 -18.69 12.44 -1.27
CA ASP A 215 -18.29 12.76 -2.63
C ASP A 215 -17.70 14.17 -2.71
N LYS A 216 -16.44 14.29 -2.30
CA LYS A 216 -15.63 15.52 -2.38
C LYS A 216 -15.19 15.87 -3.81
N SER A 217 -15.51 15.02 -4.78
CA SER A 217 -15.17 15.20 -6.20
C SER A 217 -16.35 15.69 -7.04
N GLY A 218 -17.47 15.99 -6.38
CA GLY A 218 -18.66 16.58 -6.96
C GLY A 218 -19.10 17.83 -6.19
N PRO A 219 -20.20 18.47 -6.61
CA PRO A 219 -20.91 18.23 -7.87
C PRO A 219 -20.10 18.67 -9.10
N ARG A 220 -20.11 17.84 -10.16
CA ARG A 220 -19.43 18.16 -11.43
C ARG A 220 -20.38 18.87 -12.40
N LYS A 221 -19.80 19.58 -13.38
CA LYS A 221 -20.53 20.30 -14.45
C LYS A 221 -21.40 21.46 -13.96
N ILE A 222 -21.04 22.08 -12.83
CA ILE A 222 -21.63 23.33 -12.39
C ILE A 222 -20.71 24.47 -12.85
N PRO A 223 -21.20 25.44 -13.64
CA PRO A 223 -20.38 26.55 -14.11
C PRO A 223 -19.69 27.27 -12.94
N HIS A 224 -18.40 27.58 -13.09
CA HIS A 224 -17.62 28.36 -12.13
C HIS A 224 -17.51 27.75 -10.71
N PHE A 225 -17.83 26.47 -10.54
CA PHE A 225 -17.60 25.73 -9.31
C PHE A 225 -16.51 24.68 -9.53
N ILE A 226 -15.52 24.66 -8.64
CA ILE A 226 -14.45 23.66 -8.61
C ILE A 226 -14.69 22.80 -7.36
N PRO A 227 -14.89 21.48 -7.48
CA PRO A 227 -15.04 20.58 -6.35
C PRO A 227 -13.84 20.60 -5.40
N PHE A 228 -14.08 20.29 -4.13
CA PHE A 228 -13.07 20.32 -3.07
C PHE A 228 -11.80 19.55 -3.48
N ASN A 229 -11.91 18.28 -3.90
CA ASN A 229 -10.75 17.48 -4.27
C ASN A 229 -10.02 18.01 -5.51
N GLU A 230 -10.71 18.69 -6.42
CA GLU A 230 -10.11 19.30 -7.62
C GLU A 230 -9.35 20.61 -7.27
N SER A 231 -9.62 21.20 -6.11
CA SER A 231 -8.95 22.41 -5.62
C SER A 231 -7.80 22.14 -4.62
N LEU A 232 -7.52 20.87 -4.33
CA LEU A 232 -6.41 20.47 -3.46
C LEU A 232 -5.08 20.49 -4.23
N PRO A 233 -4.01 21.03 -3.64
CA PRO A 233 -2.68 20.99 -4.23
C PRO A 233 -2.00 19.66 -3.90
N LEU A 234 -2.55 18.53 -4.35
CA LEU A 234 -2.07 17.18 -4.00
C LEU A 234 -0.59 16.96 -4.35
N ASP A 235 -0.13 17.53 -5.46
CA ASP A 235 1.27 17.43 -5.91
C ASP A 235 2.25 18.16 -4.99
N SER A 236 1.77 19.08 -4.14
CA SER A 236 2.58 19.80 -3.16
C SER A 236 2.66 19.11 -1.79
N LEU A 237 1.79 18.12 -1.54
CA LEU A 237 1.80 17.39 -0.28
C LEU A 237 3.03 16.48 -0.21
N PRO A 238 3.69 16.36 0.96
CA PRO A 238 4.83 15.48 1.11
C PRO A 238 4.51 14.04 0.71
N ILE A 239 5.40 13.42 -0.07
CA ILE A 239 5.26 12.01 -0.46
C ILE A 239 5.57 11.14 0.75
N ILE A 240 4.63 10.25 1.10
CA ILE A 240 4.80 9.27 2.16
C ILE A 240 5.21 7.95 1.52
N VAL A 241 6.37 7.42 1.93
CA VAL A 241 6.82 6.09 1.51
C VAL A 241 6.21 5.05 2.44
N TYR A 242 5.31 4.25 1.90
CA TYR A 242 4.63 3.20 2.65
C TYR A 242 5.55 1.99 2.89
N VAL A 243 5.51 1.43 4.10
CA VAL A 243 6.07 0.10 4.37
C VAL A 243 5.25 -0.93 3.60
N THR A 244 5.90 -1.75 2.78
CA THR A 244 5.23 -2.91 2.16
C THR A 244 5.42 -4.14 3.04
N ILE A 245 4.57 -5.16 2.84
CA ILE A 245 4.77 -6.47 3.50
C ILE A 245 6.18 -7.03 3.24
N HIS A 246 6.75 -6.78 2.05
CA HIS A 246 8.11 -7.18 1.71
C HIS A 246 9.17 -6.46 2.55
N THR A 247 8.93 -5.20 2.91
CA THR A 247 9.89 -4.42 3.69
C THR A 247 9.98 -4.95 5.12
N SER A 248 8.83 -5.17 5.76
CA SER A 248 8.81 -5.69 7.13
C SER A 248 9.25 -7.15 7.21
N THR A 249 8.83 -8.01 6.28
CA THR A 249 9.28 -9.42 6.25
C THR A 249 10.77 -9.56 5.91
N ARG A 250 11.31 -8.70 5.04
CA ARG A 250 12.76 -8.60 4.80
C ARG A 250 13.51 -8.32 6.09
N GLU A 251 13.05 -7.37 6.90
CA GLU A 251 13.64 -7.08 8.21
C GLU A 251 13.49 -8.25 9.18
N VAL A 252 12.39 -8.99 9.14
CA VAL A 252 12.24 -10.19 9.96
C VAL A 252 13.20 -11.31 9.55
N ALA A 253 13.48 -11.49 8.25
CA ALA A 253 14.53 -12.41 7.79
C ALA A 253 15.92 -12.04 8.31
N ILE A 254 16.21 -10.74 8.52
CA ILE A 254 17.43 -10.28 9.20
C ILE A 254 17.50 -10.88 10.59
N PHE A 255 16.47 -10.65 11.38
CA PHE A 255 16.42 -11.09 12.77
C PHE A 255 16.54 -12.62 12.84
N SER A 256 15.89 -13.33 11.92
CA SER A 256 15.95 -14.80 11.85
C SER A 256 17.34 -15.33 11.46
N SER A 257 18.17 -14.54 10.78
CA SER A 257 19.57 -14.92 10.49
C SER A 257 20.46 -15.00 11.73
N SER A 258 19.97 -14.55 12.90
CA SER A 258 20.62 -14.81 14.18
C SER A 258 20.62 -16.29 14.55
N GLY A 259 19.72 -17.09 13.99
CA GLY A 259 19.50 -18.48 14.43
C GLY A 259 18.66 -18.59 15.69
N PHE A 260 18.24 -17.45 16.29
CA PHE A 260 17.30 -17.42 17.39
C PHE A 260 15.84 -17.33 16.89
N GLU A 261 14.89 -17.70 17.74
CA GLU A 261 13.47 -17.60 17.45
C GLU A 261 13.04 -16.15 17.15
N THR A 262 12.32 -15.95 16.05
CA THR A 262 11.69 -14.67 15.72
C THR A 262 10.17 -14.78 15.70
N ARG A 263 9.50 -13.69 16.07
CA ARG A 263 8.04 -13.57 16.02
C ARG A 263 7.62 -12.23 15.44
N MET A 264 6.43 -12.21 14.85
CA MET A 264 5.76 -10.98 14.42
C MET A 264 4.45 -10.79 15.15
N TRP A 265 3.96 -9.57 15.19
CA TRP A 265 2.69 -9.18 15.80
C TRP A 265 2.04 -8.06 14.99
N LYS A 266 0.73 -7.85 15.17
CA LYS A 266 0.01 -6.73 14.55
C LYS A 266 -1.09 -6.18 15.44
N MET A 267 -1.51 -4.96 15.15
CA MET A 267 -2.63 -4.28 15.77
C MET A 267 -3.24 -3.27 14.78
N ASP A 268 -4.56 -3.23 14.68
CA ASP A 268 -5.29 -2.29 13.80
C ASP A 268 -5.91 -1.15 14.63
N LEU A 269 -5.64 0.08 14.19
CA LEU A 269 -6.11 1.31 14.80
C LEU A 269 -7.61 1.54 14.50
N SER A 270 -8.43 1.57 15.55
CA SER A 270 -9.87 1.80 15.41
C SER A 270 -10.17 3.22 14.94
N LYS A 271 -10.77 3.32 13.74
CA LYS A 271 -11.21 4.59 13.14
C LYS A 271 -10.09 5.65 13.20
N ALA A 272 -8.85 5.26 12.87
CA ALA A 272 -7.69 6.15 12.92
C ALA A 272 -7.99 7.54 12.33
N TYR A 273 -8.71 7.55 11.20
CA TYR A 273 -9.13 8.76 10.50
C TYR A 273 -10.02 9.72 11.27
N ARG A 274 -10.77 9.19 12.23
CA ARG A 274 -11.71 9.97 13.02
C ARG A 274 -11.10 10.49 14.32
N ARG A 275 -9.86 10.10 14.66
CA ARG A 275 -9.18 10.54 15.89
C ARG A 275 -8.65 11.97 15.78
N ALA A 276 -8.15 12.34 14.61
CA ALA A 276 -7.69 13.70 14.35
C ALA A 276 -8.86 14.67 14.18
N GLY A 277 -8.76 15.82 14.84
CA GLY A 277 -9.67 16.94 14.66
C GLY A 277 -9.28 17.81 13.47
N ARG A 278 -10.27 18.39 12.81
CA ARG A 278 -10.08 19.40 11.77
C ARG A 278 -9.78 20.76 12.38
N GLN A 279 -9.08 21.57 11.60
CA GLN A 279 -8.88 22.97 11.87
C GLN A 279 -10.25 23.70 11.86
N ASN A 280 -10.60 24.37 12.97
CA ASN A 280 -11.94 24.95 13.18
C ASN A 280 -12.35 25.93 12.07
N MET A 281 -11.41 26.70 11.51
CA MET A 281 -11.70 27.64 10.42
C MET A 281 -12.04 26.97 9.07
N ASP A 282 -11.75 25.68 8.91
CA ASP A 282 -12.02 24.90 7.70
C ASP A 282 -13.31 24.06 7.81
N LEU A 283 -13.98 24.04 8.98
CA LEU A 283 -15.15 23.20 9.24
C LEU A 283 -16.31 23.43 8.26
N TRP A 284 -16.44 24.63 7.72
CA TRP A 284 -17.45 24.92 6.71
C TRP A 284 -17.31 24.07 5.45
N LYS A 285 -16.12 23.52 5.16
CA LYS A 285 -15.84 22.60 4.05
C LYS A 285 -16.16 21.14 4.39
N GLN A 286 -16.62 20.88 5.61
CA GLN A 286 -16.84 19.54 6.17
C GLN A 286 -18.32 19.29 6.50
N GLY A 287 -19.23 19.86 5.72
CA GLY A 287 -20.67 19.73 5.93
C GLY A 287 -21.28 18.48 5.28
N ARG A 288 -22.46 18.08 5.77
CA ARG A 288 -23.37 17.15 5.07
C ARG A 288 -24.82 17.44 5.42
N VAL A 289 -25.73 17.03 4.55
CA VAL A 289 -27.19 17.07 4.78
C VAL A 289 -27.69 15.65 5.09
N THR A 290 -28.30 15.47 6.26
CA THR A 290 -28.86 14.21 6.73
C THR A 290 -30.39 14.26 6.74
N HIS A 291 -31.03 13.17 7.15
CA HIS A 291 -32.47 13.12 7.36
C HIS A 291 -32.98 14.11 8.43
N ARG A 292 -32.10 14.56 9.34
CA ARG A 292 -32.42 15.51 10.42
C ARG A 292 -32.02 16.95 10.11
N GLY A 293 -31.23 17.19 9.07
CA GLY A 293 -30.79 18.52 8.67
C GLY A 293 -29.28 18.60 8.36
N CYS A 294 -28.74 19.81 8.42
CA CYS A 294 -27.33 20.11 8.18
C CYS A 294 -26.47 19.79 9.40
N THR A 295 -25.33 19.16 9.18
CA THR A 295 -24.32 18.86 10.23
C THR A 295 -22.94 19.28 9.75
N LEU A 296 -22.09 19.73 10.67
CA LEU A 296 -20.64 19.91 10.45
C LEU A 296 -19.91 18.70 11.01
N ASP A 297 -18.94 18.19 10.26
CA ASP A 297 -18.05 17.14 10.73
C ASP A 297 -16.75 17.75 11.25
N PHE A 298 -16.42 17.42 12.49
CA PHE A 298 -15.22 17.93 13.14
C PHE A 298 -13.98 17.06 12.90
N ARG A 299 -14.14 15.89 12.26
CA ARG A 299 -13.10 14.87 12.10
C ARG A 299 -12.72 14.66 10.63
N GLY A 300 -11.69 13.85 10.39
CA GLY A 300 -11.32 13.40 9.05
C GLY A 300 -12.48 12.70 8.33
N GLN A 301 -12.71 13.02 7.05
CA GLN A 301 -13.80 12.44 6.25
C GLN A 301 -13.26 11.46 5.21
N PHE A 302 -13.93 10.32 5.05
CA PHE A 302 -13.66 9.40 3.94
C PHE A 302 -14.10 10.04 2.61
N GLY A 303 -13.19 10.13 1.65
CA GLY A 303 -13.41 10.75 0.34
C GLY A 303 -12.64 12.05 0.14
N ASP A 304 -12.10 12.63 1.21
CA ASP A 304 -11.11 13.70 1.14
C ASP A 304 -9.76 13.12 0.67
N ALA A 305 -9.25 13.65 -0.46
CA ALA A 305 -8.02 13.16 -1.07
C ALA A 305 -6.74 13.53 -0.30
N CYS A 306 -6.73 14.58 0.53
CA CYS A 306 -5.56 14.92 1.34
C CYS A 306 -5.53 14.17 2.67
N GLN A 307 -6.69 13.74 3.17
CA GLN A 307 -6.82 13.21 4.54
C GLN A 307 -5.94 11.98 4.79
N ALA A 308 -5.88 11.05 3.83
CA ALA A 308 -5.04 9.87 3.95
C ALA A 308 -3.55 10.24 4.09
N ASN A 309 -3.08 11.27 3.38
CA ASN A 309 -1.71 11.73 3.52
C ASN A 309 -1.46 12.35 4.91
N LEU A 310 -2.30 13.32 5.31
CA LEU A 310 -2.10 14.06 6.56
C LEU A 310 -2.12 13.15 7.79
N GLU A 311 -3.04 12.21 7.84
CA GLU A 311 -3.12 11.29 8.96
C GLU A 311 -1.95 10.31 9.02
N ASN A 312 -1.48 9.85 7.86
CA ASN A 312 -0.30 8.99 7.79
C ASN A 312 0.94 9.66 8.36
N ARG A 313 1.05 10.99 8.22
CA ARG A 313 2.09 11.74 8.91
C ARG A 313 1.86 11.74 10.43
N VAL A 314 0.62 11.99 10.88
CA VAL A 314 0.29 12.08 12.31
C VAL A 314 0.50 10.77 13.05
N TRP A 315 0.01 9.63 12.57
CA TRP A 315 0.32 8.37 13.26
C TRP A 315 1.78 7.94 13.03
N GLY A 316 2.42 8.40 11.94
CA GLY A 316 3.85 8.25 11.70
C GLY A 316 4.72 8.85 12.81
N PHE A 317 4.25 9.91 13.47
CA PHE A 317 4.83 10.39 14.72
C PHE A 317 4.79 9.32 15.82
N GLY A 318 3.62 8.71 16.06
CA GLY A 318 3.45 7.62 17.02
C GLY A 318 4.38 6.43 16.72
N LEU A 319 4.54 6.05 15.45
CA LEU A 319 5.50 5.02 15.03
C LEU A 319 6.95 5.40 15.37
N TRP A 320 7.33 6.67 15.14
CA TRP A 320 8.67 7.15 15.48
C TRP A 320 8.92 7.13 17.00
N VAL A 321 7.92 7.51 17.81
CA VAL A 321 8.03 7.42 19.28
C VAL A 321 8.12 5.96 19.73
N ALA A 322 7.32 5.06 19.16
CA ALA A 322 7.36 3.63 19.46
C ALA A 322 8.72 3.02 19.13
N ARG A 323 9.31 3.36 17.97
CA ARG A 323 10.67 2.93 17.61
C ARG A 323 11.73 3.45 18.58
N LYS A 324 11.66 4.72 18.99
CA LYS A 324 12.55 5.28 20.01
C LYS A 324 12.43 4.53 21.34
N LEU A 325 11.19 4.22 21.77
CA LEU A 325 10.94 3.46 22.98
C LEU A 325 11.51 2.04 22.89
N CYS A 326 11.26 1.32 21.78
CA CYS A 326 11.82 -0.01 21.57
C CYS A 326 13.36 0.00 21.61
N LEU A 327 14.00 1.00 20.99
CA LEU A 327 15.46 1.16 21.08
C LEU A 327 15.94 1.44 22.50
N ALA A 328 15.23 2.27 23.28
CA ALA A 328 15.56 2.48 24.69
C ALA A 328 15.42 1.19 25.50
N LEU A 329 14.39 0.39 25.22
CA LEU A 329 14.19 -0.92 25.84
C LEU A 329 15.27 -1.93 25.45
N GLU A 330 15.81 -1.88 24.23
CA GLU A 330 17.00 -2.69 23.83
C GLU A 330 18.23 -2.37 24.69
N HIS A 331 18.44 -1.10 25.01
CA HIS A 331 19.57 -0.69 25.86
C HIS A 331 19.35 -1.04 27.32
N LEU A 332 18.10 -0.92 27.80
CA LEU A 332 17.74 -1.26 29.18
C LEU A 332 17.76 -2.78 29.42
N PHE A 333 17.37 -3.56 28.41
CA PHE A 333 17.28 -5.01 28.46
C PHE A 333 18.04 -5.64 27.28
N PRO A 334 19.40 -5.59 27.29
CA PRO A 334 20.19 -6.19 26.22
C PRO A 334 19.97 -7.71 26.15
N SER A 335 20.26 -8.32 25.01
CA SER A 335 20.26 -9.78 24.93
C SER A 335 21.45 -10.37 25.66
N HIS A 336 21.23 -11.47 26.38
CA HIS A 336 22.28 -12.25 27.03
C HIS A 336 22.50 -13.62 26.34
N ASP A 337 21.73 -13.91 25.29
CA ASP A 337 21.86 -15.17 24.57
C ASP A 337 23.18 -15.19 23.77
N PRO A 338 24.05 -16.21 23.95
CA PRO A 338 25.34 -16.26 23.28
C PRO A 338 25.26 -16.24 21.74
N VAL A 339 24.21 -16.84 21.16
CA VAL A 339 24.02 -16.90 19.71
C VAL A 339 23.65 -15.52 19.18
N VAL A 340 22.72 -14.83 19.86
CA VAL A 340 22.34 -13.45 19.52
C VAL A 340 23.54 -12.50 19.65
N LEU A 341 24.32 -12.61 20.73
CA LEU A 341 25.52 -11.79 20.94
C LEU A 341 26.58 -12.03 19.86
N ALA A 342 26.83 -13.28 19.47
CA ALA A 342 27.75 -13.61 18.38
C ALA A 342 27.27 -13.03 17.04
N TRP A 343 25.96 -13.10 16.77
CA TRP A 343 25.35 -12.51 15.58
C TRP A 343 25.49 -10.98 15.57
N VAL A 344 25.19 -10.31 16.68
CA VAL A 344 25.38 -8.86 16.84
C VAL A 344 26.83 -8.46 16.59
N ALA A 345 27.79 -9.18 17.18
CA ALA A 345 29.21 -8.92 17.02
C ALA A 345 29.67 -9.09 15.56
N PHE A 346 29.25 -10.19 14.90
CA PHE A 346 29.52 -10.44 13.49
C PHE A 346 29.02 -9.29 12.62
N ARG A 347 27.76 -8.89 12.78
CA ARG A 347 27.15 -7.81 11.98
C ARG A 347 27.81 -6.47 12.21
N SER A 348 28.12 -6.15 13.46
CA SER A 348 28.85 -4.94 13.83
C SER A 348 30.23 -4.89 13.18
N SER A 349 30.96 -6.01 13.17
CA SER A 349 32.28 -6.12 12.52
C SER A 349 32.23 -5.84 11.01
N LYS A 350 31.08 -6.11 10.38
CA LYS A 350 30.82 -5.86 8.96
C LYS A 350 30.16 -4.50 8.71
N ARG A 351 30.03 -3.65 9.73
CA ARG A 351 29.30 -2.36 9.69
C ARG A 351 27.89 -2.51 9.14
N LEU A 352 27.26 -3.64 9.42
CA LEU A 352 25.89 -3.90 9.05
C LEU A 352 24.96 -3.38 10.14
N PHE A 353 23.73 -3.07 9.76
CA PHE A 353 22.68 -2.64 10.69
C PHE A 353 22.42 -3.68 11.80
N VAL A 354 22.34 -3.23 13.06
CA VAL A 354 22.06 -4.07 14.23
C VAL A 354 20.89 -3.49 15.01
N LYS A 355 19.81 -4.24 15.10
CA LYS A 355 18.66 -4.09 16.00
C LYS A 355 18.14 -5.48 16.34
N LEU A 356 17.46 -5.63 17.48
CA LEU A 356 16.84 -6.90 17.88
C LEU A 356 15.37 -7.00 17.45
N GLY A 357 14.73 -5.88 17.13
CA GLY A 357 13.45 -5.84 16.42
C GLY A 357 13.14 -4.46 15.85
N ASP A 358 12.01 -4.35 15.16
CA ASP A 358 11.48 -3.07 14.68
C ASP A 358 9.95 -3.06 14.68
N VAL A 359 9.41 -1.86 14.48
CA VAL A 359 7.98 -1.57 14.36
C VAL A 359 7.75 -0.89 13.02
N TRP A 360 6.65 -1.22 12.38
CA TRP A 360 6.23 -0.70 11.09
C TRP A 360 4.73 -0.41 11.09
N ALA A 361 4.28 0.31 10.08
CA ALA A 361 2.87 0.49 9.85
C ALA A 361 2.56 0.78 8.38
N PHE A 362 1.35 0.42 7.98
CA PHE A 362 0.78 0.71 6.67
C PHE A 362 -0.66 1.18 6.89
N PHE A 363 -0.91 2.48 6.72
CA PHE A 363 -2.15 3.12 7.16
C PHE A 363 -2.47 2.76 8.63
N ASP A 364 -3.64 2.20 8.89
CA ASP A 364 -4.14 1.81 10.21
C ASP A 364 -3.57 0.47 10.73
N ASP A 365 -2.83 -0.28 9.90
CA ASP A 365 -2.22 -1.57 10.26
C ASP A 365 -0.80 -1.37 10.83
N VAL A 366 -0.69 -1.30 12.16
CA VAL A 366 0.60 -1.27 12.88
C VAL A 366 1.07 -2.71 13.13
N HIS A 367 2.33 -3.00 12.88
CA HIS A 367 2.89 -4.34 13.06
C HIS A 367 4.37 -4.26 13.43
N GLY A 368 4.90 -5.33 14.00
CA GLY A 368 6.30 -5.38 14.41
C GLY A 368 6.80 -6.80 14.48
N GLY A 369 8.10 -6.93 14.68
CA GLY A 369 8.75 -8.23 14.76
C GLY A 369 10.21 -8.12 15.16
N GLY A 370 10.76 -9.23 15.63
CA GLY A 370 12.11 -9.28 16.19
C GLY A 370 12.50 -10.64 16.72
N ILE A 371 13.71 -10.69 17.27
CA ILE A 371 14.23 -11.77 18.10
C ILE A 371 13.38 -11.85 19.38
N ASN A 372 12.99 -13.08 19.74
CA ASN A 372 12.04 -13.35 20.82
C ASN A 372 12.70 -13.99 22.06
N ASP A 373 13.86 -13.49 22.47
CA ASP A 373 14.59 -13.94 23.65
C ASP A 373 13.94 -13.44 24.96
N PRO A 374 14.20 -14.11 26.10
CA PRO A 374 13.72 -13.67 27.41
C PRO A 374 14.31 -12.33 27.82
N ILE A 375 13.49 -11.48 28.46
CA ILE A 375 13.94 -10.27 29.12
C ILE A 375 14.50 -10.61 30.50
N LEU A 376 15.72 -10.18 30.78
CA LEU A 376 16.41 -10.41 32.06
C LEU A 376 16.54 -9.10 32.85
N SER A 377 16.42 -9.20 34.16
CA SER A 377 16.72 -8.15 35.13
C SER A 377 18.23 -7.92 35.24
N SER A 378 18.64 -6.85 35.93
CA SER A 378 20.07 -6.52 36.14
C SER A 378 20.87 -7.60 36.90
N ASP A 379 20.20 -8.48 37.64
CA ASP A 379 20.79 -9.61 38.34
C ASP A 379 20.82 -10.90 37.50
N GLY A 380 20.37 -10.85 36.24
CA GLY A 380 20.28 -11.98 35.32
C GLY A 380 19.05 -12.87 35.51
N SER A 381 18.17 -12.58 36.47
CA SER A 381 16.91 -13.30 36.62
C SER A 381 15.90 -12.92 35.52
N PRO A 382 15.05 -13.84 35.05
CA PRO A 382 14.04 -13.51 34.05
C PRO A 382 13.00 -12.56 34.65
N VAL A 383 12.63 -11.51 33.89
CA VAL A 383 11.50 -10.66 34.22
C VAL A 383 10.21 -11.46 34.01
N LEU A 384 9.39 -11.59 35.04
CA LEU A 384 8.16 -12.39 34.99
C LEU A 384 6.92 -11.49 34.94
N VAL A 385 5.95 -11.87 34.10
CA VAL A 385 4.60 -11.31 34.08
C VAL A 385 3.64 -12.46 34.37
N GLU A 386 2.87 -12.36 35.45
CA GLU A 386 1.96 -13.44 35.91
C GLU A 386 2.67 -14.81 36.05
N GLY A 387 3.94 -14.80 36.47
CA GLY A 387 4.75 -16.01 36.65
C GLY A 387 5.36 -16.57 35.36
N VAL A 388 5.12 -15.94 34.20
CA VAL A 388 5.67 -16.34 32.90
C VAL A 388 6.80 -15.39 32.49
N PRO A 389 7.95 -15.90 31.98
CA PRO A 389 9.01 -15.03 31.46
C PRO A 389 8.52 -14.10 30.36
N LEU A 390 8.77 -12.81 30.52
CA LEU A 390 8.51 -11.79 29.51
C LEU A 390 9.49 -11.98 28.35
N LEU A 391 8.96 -12.08 27.14
CA LEU A 391 9.76 -12.19 25.92
C LEU A 391 9.85 -10.84 25.20
N ARG A 392 10.96 -10.60 24.51
CA ARG A 392 11.27 -9.32 23.85
C ARG A 392 10.19 -8.86 22.86
N CYS A 393 9.68 -9.75 22.01
CA CYS A 393 8.62 -9.35 21.07
C CYS A 393 7.32 -8.94 21.79
N LEU A 394 7.02 -9.55 22.94
CA LEU A 394 5.85 -9.17 23.75
C LEU A 394 6.06 -7.82 24.43
N LEU A 395 7.29 -7.55 24.88
CA LEU A 395 7.68 -6.23 25.39
C LEU A 395 7.48 -5.13 24.32
N TYR A 396 7.94 -5.35 23.08
CA TYR A 396 7.77 -4.36 22.00
C TYR A 396 6.32 -4.17 21.57
N TYR A 397 5.56 -5.26 21.51
CA TYR A 397 4.13 -5.22 21.24
C TYR A 397 3.40 -4.35 22.28
N ASN A 398 3.65 -4.58 23.58
CA ASN A 398 3.05 -3.81 24.66
C ASN A 398 3.53 -2.35 24.67
N ALA A 399 4.83 -2.11 24.48
CA ALA A 399 5.41 -0.77 24.43
C ALA A 399 4.80 0.07 23.30
N THR A 400 4.61 -0.53 22.13
CA THR A 400 3.95 0.13 20.99
C THR A 400 2.51 0.48 21.32
N MET A 401 1.77 -0.45 21.92
CA MET A 401 0.39 -0.21 22.34
C MET A 401 0.29 0.98 23.31
N VAL A 402 1.16 1.03 24.33
CA VAL A 402 1.22 2.14 25.29
C VAL A 402 1.47 3.48 24.60
N VAL A 403 2.38 3.53 23.62
CA VAL A 403 2.69 4.77 22.87
C VAL A 403 1.46 5.27 22.13
N PHE A 404 0.78 4.40 21.37
CA PHE A 404 -0.37 4.80 20.57
C PHE A 404 -1.60 5.12 21.43
N GLU A 405 -1.83 4.39 22.52
CA GLU A 405 -2.90 4.72 23.49
C GLU A 405 -2.62 6.07 24.17
N ALA A 406 -1.38 6.36 24.56
CA ALA A 406 -0.98 7.65 25.11
C ALA A 406 -1.16 8.82 24.12
N ALA A 407 -1.03 8.55 22.81
CA ALA A 407 -1.27 9.50 21.74
C ALA A 407 -2.76 9.76 21.45
N GLY A 408 -3.67 8.96 21.99
CA GLY A 408 -5.13 9.08 21.77
C GLY A 408 -5.71 8.11 20.74
N TYR A 409 -4.98 7.05 20.38
CA TYR A 409 -5.49 5.97 19.53
C TYR A 409 -6.02 4.80 20.35
N GLU A 410 -6.87 3.97 19.73
CA GLU A 410 -7.43 2.78 20.36
C GLU A 410 -7.22 1.54 19.48
N PHE A 411 -6.93 0.42 20.12
CA PHE A 411 -6.86 -0.90 19.49
C PHE A 411 -8.01 -1.78 20.01
N PRO A 412 -8.98 -2.20 19.19
CA PRO A 412 -9.99 -3.15 19.63
C PRO A 412 -9.34 -4.51 19.93
N LEU A 413 -9.69 -5.16 21.06
CA LEU A 413 -9.10 -6.47 21.43
C LEU A 413 -9.16 -7.52 20.31
N LYS A 414 -10.28 -7.58 19.58
CA LYS A 414 -10.48 -8.49 18.44
C LYS A 414 -9.58 -8.23 17.22
N LYS A 415 -8.88 -7.09 17.20
CA LYS A 415 -8.00 -6.65 16.12
C LYS A 415 -6.53 -6.60 16.55
N ARG A 416 -6.23 -7.19 17.71
CA ARG A 416 -4.89 -7.32 18.26
C ARG A 416 -4.42 -8.75 18.03
N GLU A 417 -3.21 -8.91 17.52
CA GLU A 417 -2.56 -10.21 17.39
C GLU A 417 -1.20 -10.16 18.08
N PRO A 418 -1.06 -10.80 19.25
CA PRO A 418 0.20 -10.83 19.98
C PRO A 418 1.28 -11.61 19.21
N PRO A 419 2.55 -11.59 19.66
CA PRO A 419 3.65 -12.25 18.96
C PRO A 419 3.38 -13.71 18.61
N THR A 420 3.36 -14.00 17.30
CA THR A 420 2.98 -15.27 16.69
C THR A 420 3.96 -15.64 15.57
N PHE A 421 3.91 -16.91 15.14
CA PHE A 421 4.60 -17.40 13.96
C PHE A 421 3.76 -17.35 12.69
N LEU A 422 2.45 -17.18 12.85
CA LEU A 422 1.49 -17.17 11.76
C LEU A 422 0.68 -15.90 11.91
N LEU A 423 0.84 -14.95 10.97
CA LEU A 423 0.30 -13.61 11.07
C LEU A 423 -0.45 -13.24 9.78
N ASP A 424 -1.71 -12.83 9.90
CA ASP A 424 -2.45 -12.24 8.77
C ASP A 424 -2.07 -10.77 8.58
N LEU A 425 -1.22 -10.44 7.61
CA LEU A 425 -0.67 -9.10 7.45
C LEU A 425 -0.95 -8.56 6.04
N LEU A 426 -1.54 -7.36 5.95
CA LEU A 426 -1.89 -6.69 4.68
C LEU A 426 -2.67 -7.59 3.69
N GLY A 427 -3.41 -8.54 4.26
CA GLY A 427 -4.22 -9.52 3.56
C GLY A 427 -3.44 -10.66 2.89
N ALA A 428 -2.19 -10.88 3.28
CA ALA A 428 -1.43 -12.12 3.06
C ALA A 428 -1.29 -12.88 4.38
N LEU A 429 -0.92 -14.15 4.30
CA LEU A 429 -0.57 -14.96 5.45
C LEU A 429 0.94 -15.06 5.53
N VAL A 430 1.51 -14.58 6.63
CA VAL A 430 2.96 -14.56 6.89
C VAL A 430 3.30 -15.72 7.82
N ARG A 431 4.14 -16.64 7.33
CA ARG A 431 4.64 -17.82 8.03
C ARG A 431 6.09 -17.56 8.46
N VAL A 432 6.28 -17.13 9.70
CA VAL A 432 7.55 -16.61 10.23
C VAL A 432 8.62 -17.70 10.35
N ARG A 433 8.24 -18.91 10.79
CA ARG A 433 9.21 -20.03 10.94
C ARG A 433 9.76 -20.47 9.60
N GLU A 434 8.87 -20.58 8.63
CA GLU A 434 9.17 -20.99 7.26
C GLU A 434 9.76 -19.82 6.45
N GLN A 435 9.68 -18.59 6.93
CA GLN A 435 10.04 -17.36 6.22
C GLN A 435 9.33 -17.20 4.88
N HIS A 436 8.04 -17.55 4.85
CA HIS A 436 7.21 -17.57 3.65
C HIS A 436 6.03 -16.62 3.76
N ILE A 437 5.71 -15.94 2.67
CA ILE A 437 4.47 -15.19 2.49
C ILE A 437 3.62 -15.97 1.50
N VAL A 438 2.36 -16.22 1.86
CA VAL A 438 1.39 -16.90 0.98
C VAL A 438 0.11 -16.08 0.84
N VAL A 439 -0.63 -16.31 -0.24
CA VAL A 439 -1.95 -15.68 -0.41
C VAL A 439 -2.88 -16.19 0.68
N HIS A 440 -3.56 -15.27 1.38
CA HIS A 440 -4.47 -15.60 2.47
C HIS A 440 -5.53 -16.64 2.04
N PRO A 441 -5.78 -17.72 2.83
CA PRO A 441 -6.70 -18.80 2.46
C PRO A 441 -8.10 -18.34 2.04
N ASP A 442 -8.74 -17.48 2.83
CA ASP A 442 -10.08 -16.96 2.50
C ASP A 442 -10.13 -16.17 1.19
N LYS A 443 -9.06 -15.40 0.89
CA LYS A 443 -8.95 -14.70 -0.38
C LYS A 443 -8.84 -15.71 -1.52
N ARG A 444 -8.04 -16.78 -1.37
CA ARG A 444 -7.90 -17.85 -2.37
C ARG A 444 -9.26 -18.45 -2.71
N VAL A 445 -10.04 -18.87 -1.70
CA VAL A 445 -11.37 -19.47 -1.91
C VAL A 445 -12.30 -18.53 -2.68
N ARG A 446 -12.33 -17.25 -2.31
CA ARG A 446 -13.16 -16.26 -3.00
C ARG A 446 -12.70 -16.02 -4.44
N TYR A 447 -11.40 -15.87 -4.67
CA TYR A 447 -10.88 -15.58 -6.01
C TYR A 447 -11.02 -16.78 -6.94
N ILE A 448 -10.88 -18.01 -6.43
CA ILE A 448 -11.16 -19.24 -7.18
C ILE A 448 -12.61 -19.24 -7.69
N ARG A 449 -13.59 -18.91 -6.83
CA ARG A 449 -15.00 -18.82 -7.24
C ARG A 449 -15.24 -17.78 -8.34
N GLU A 450 -14.58 -16.62 -8.25
CA GLU A 450 -14.66 -15.59 -9.29
C GLU A 450 -14.00 -16.03 -10.61
N LEU A 451 -12.89 -16.76 -10.53
CA LEU A 451 -12.21 -17.33 -11.69
C LEU A 451 -13.04 -18.41 -12.39
N GLU A 452 -13.77 -19.25 -11.64
CA GLU A 452 -14.68 -20.25 -12.21
C GLU A 452 -15.79 -19.62 -13.06
N VAL A 453 -16.32 -18.48 -12.61
CA VAL A 453 -17.29 -17.68 -13.37
C VAL A 453 -16.62 -17.10 -14.63
N ALA A 454 -15.43 -16.54 -14.48
CA ALA A 454 -14.71 -15.89 -15.57
C ALA A 454 -14.28 -16.88 -16.68
N GLU A 455 -13.81 -18.06 -16.30
CA GLU A 455 -13.38 -19.14 -17.20
C GLU A 455 -14.50 -19.60 -18.15
N ARG A 456 -15.74 -19.64 -17.66
CA ARG A 456 -16.91 -20.10 -18.43
C ARG A 456 -17.59 -19.00 -19.24
N SER A 457 -17.18 -17.75 -19.06
CA SER A 457 -17.86 -16.60 -19.63
C SER A 457 -17.26 -16.16 -20.97
N LEU A 458 -18.10 -15.89 -21.96
CA LEU A 458 -17.71 -15.22 -23.21
C LEU A 458 -17.67 -13.70 -23.07
N PHE A 459 -18.46 -13.16 -22.13
CA PHE A 459 -18.53 -11.74 -21.80
C PHE A 459 -18.64 -11.58 -20.29
N LEU A 460 -17.90 -10.64 -19.72
CA LEU A 460 -17.97 -10.28 -18.30
C LEU A 460 -18.32 -8.81 -18.16
N ASP A 461 -18.99 -8.46 -17.06
CA ASP A 461 -19.10 -7.06 -16.65
C ASP A 461 -17.69 -6.45 -16.47
N ARG A 462 -17.50 -5.22 -16.93
CA ARG A 462 -16.19 -4.56 -16.90
C ARG A 462 -15.70 -4.29 -15.48
N ASP A 463 -16.58 -3.93 -14.56
CA ASP A 463 -16.20 -3.68 -13.17
C ASP A 463 -15.83 -4.99 -12.48
N PHE A 464 -16.56 -6.07 -12.78
CA PHE A 464 -16.18 -7.42 -12.35
C PHE A 464 -14.81 -7.83 -12.89
N LEU A 465 -14.56 -7.71 -14.19
CA LEU A 465 -13.28 -8.07 -14.81
C LEU A 465 -12.13 -7.21 -14.26
N ASN A 466 -12.35 -5.91 -14.09
CA ASN A 466 -11.37 -4.99 -13.51
C ASN A 466 -11.05 -5.35 -12.06
N SER A 467 -12.06 -5.69 -11.26
CA SER A 467 -11.91 -6.16 -9.88
C SER A 467 -11.11 -7.46 -9.81
N LEU A 468 -11.47 -8.45 -10.64
CA LEU A 468 -10.76 -9.72 -10.71
C LEU A 468 -9.30 -9.55 -11.16
N ALA A 469 -9.04 -8.74 -12.19
CA ALA A 469 -7.69 -8.48 -12.67
C ALA A 469 -6.79 -7.88 -11.58
N HIS A 470 -7.28 -6.90 -10.80
CA HIS A 470 -6.51 -6.32 -9.69
C HIS A 470 -6.30 -7.30 -8.52
N LYS A 471 -7.27 -8.18 -8.24
CA LYS A 471 -7.09 -9.26 -7.26
C LYS A 471 -6.00 -10.24 -7.70
N LEU A 472 -5.91 -10.54 -8.99
CA LEU A 472 -4.86 -11.41 -9.53
C LEU A 472 -3.49 -10.72 -9.59
N ILE A 473 -3.42 -9.40 -9.84
CA ILE A 473 -2.17 -8.63 -9.64
C ILE A 473 -1.67 -8.80 -8.21
N TYR A 474 -2.55 -8.61 -7.23
CA TYR A 474 -2.19 -8.79 -5.83
C TYR A 474 -1.63 -10.20 -5.57
N CYS A 475 -2.29 -11.25 -6.09
CA CYS A 475 -1.78 -12.61 -5.96
C CYS A 475 -0.42 -12.78 -6.66
N ALA A 476 -0.22 -12.16 -7.82
CA ALA A 476 1.03 -12.25 -8.58
C ALA A 476 2.23 -11.58 -7.89
N CYS A 477 1.99 -10.63 -6.96
CA CYS A 477 3.04 -10.10 -6.08
C CYS A 477 3.59 -11.15 -5.09
N ILE A 478 2.85 -12.24 -4.85
CA ILE A 478 3.25 -13.34 -3.95
C ILE A 478 3.58 -14.59 -4.75
N MET A 479 2.77 -14.91 -5.77
CA MET A 479 2.91 -16.07 -6.63
C MET A 479 3.38 -15.60 -8.02
N VAL A 480 4.69 -15.51 -8.19
CA VAL A 480 5.32 -14.96 -9.42
C VAL A 480 4.82 -15.65 -10.70
N ARG A 481 4.49 -16.95 -10.61
CA ARG A 481 3.93 -17.74 -11.71
C ARG A 481 2.65 -17.17 -12.35
N LEU A 482 1.90 -16.32 -11.64
CA LEU A 482 0.68 -15.71 -12.17
C LEU A 482 0.95 -14.54 -13.11
N HIS A 483 2.07 -13.83 -12.95
CA HIS A 483 2.41 -12.62 -13.71
C HIS A 483 2.27 -12.78 -15.23
N PRO A 484 2.83 -13.85 -15.83
CA PRO A 484 2.76 -14.09 -17.27
C PRO A 484 1.31 -14.25 -17.79
N TRP A 485 0.41 -14.78 -16.95
CA TRP A 485 -0.98 -15.07 -17.30
C TRP A 485 -1.90 -13.85 -17.20
N LEU A 486 -1.43 -12.74 -16.63
CA LEU A 486 -2.23 -11.51 -16.52
C LEU A 486 -2.37 -10.79 -17.86
N PHE A 487 -1.40 -10.92 -18.77
CA PHE A 487 -1.37 -10.16 -20.02
C PHE A 487 -2.64 -10.37 -20.89
N PRO A 488 -3.08 -11.62 -21.17
CA PRO A 488 -4.32 -11.85 -21.93
C PRO A 488 -5.57 -11.26 -21.26
N ILE A 489 -5.61 -11.23 -19.92
CA ILE A 489 -6.73 -10.68 -19.14
C ILE A 489 -6.80 -9.16 -19.31
N PHE A 490 -5.67 -8.47 -19.14
CA PHE A 490 -5.60 -7.01 -19.35
C PHE A 490 -5.87 -6.60 -20.79
N LYS A 491 -5.49 -7.42 -21.76
CA LYS A 491 -5.84 -7.19 -23.17
C LYS A 491 -7.35 -7.18 -23.39
N CYS A 492 -8.10 -8.08 -22.73
CA CYS A 492 -9.56 -8.09 -22.79
C CYS A 492 -10.17 -6.86 -22.10
N LEU A 493 -9.62 -6.45 -20.96
CA LEU A 493 -10.08 -5.26 -20.22
C LEU A 493 -9.90 -3.97 -21.02
N ARG A 494 -8.77 -3.81 -21.73
CA ARG A 494 -8.44 -2.64 -22.55
C ARG A 494 -9.11 -2.66 -23.94
N ALA A 495 -9.75 -3.76 -24.32
CA ALA A 495 -10.39 -3.84 -25.63
C ALA A 495 -11.50 -2.77 -25.75
N PRO A 496 -11.53 -1.98 -26.84
CA PRO A 496 -12.58 -0.98 -27.03
C PRO A 496 -13.93 -1.67 -27.16
N SER A 497 -14.89 -1.30 -26.31
CA SER A 497 -16.29 -1.75 -26.39
C SER A 497 -17.20 -0.64 -25.90
N ARG A 498 -18.31 -0.41 -26.62
CA ARG A 498 -19.38 0.52 -26.22
C ARG A 498 -20.31 -0.06 -25.15
N SER A 499 -20.11 -1.32 -24.77
CA SER A 499 -20.88 -2.02 -23.74
C SER A 499 -20.19 -1.93 -22.37
N SER A 500 -20.98 -1.99 -21.31
CA SER A 500 -20.50 -2.24 -19.94
C SER A 500 -19.87 -3.63 -19.79
N ARG A 501 -19.96 -4.50 -20.80
CA ARG A 501 -19.34 -5.82 -20.83
C ARG A 501 -18.10 -5.89 -21.72
N ALA A 502 -17.09 -6.61 -21.26
CA ALA A 502 -15.86 -6.91 -21.98
C ALA A 502 -15.92 -8.33 -22.61
N PRO A 503 -15.55 -8.49 -23.89
CA PRO A 503 -15.41 -9.80 -24.51
C PRO A 503 -14.19 -10.54 -23.97
N ILE A 504 -14.31 -11.86 -23.75
CA ILE A 504 -13.24 -12.70 -23.19
C ILE A 504 -12.67 -13.62 -24.28
N SER A 505 -11.38 -13.48 -24.56
CA SER A 505 -10.68 -14.31 -25.56
C SER A 505 -10.42 -15.73 -25.07
N PRO A 506 -10.20 -16.72 -25.96
CA PRO A 506 -9.76 -18.06 -25.57
C PRO A 506 -8.47 -18.07 -24.73
N LYS A 507 -7.48 -17.23 -25.09
CA LYS A 507 -6.22 -17.09 -24.33
C LYS A 507 -6.47 -16.56 -22.89
N ALA A 508 -7.44 -15.66 -22.71
CA ALA A 508 -7.81 -15.16 -21.39
C ALA A 508 -8.53 -16.22 -20.55
N ARG A 509 -9.40 -17.05 -21.16
CA ARG A 509 -10.04 -18.18 -20.46
C ARG A 509 -9.03 -19.23 -20.01
N ASP A 510 -8.07 -19.58 -20.87
CA ASP A 510 -6.94 -20.43 -20.50
C ASP A 510 -6.14 -19.83 -19.32
N SER A 511 -5.87 -18.52 -19.37
CA SER A 511 -5.20 -17.80 -18.27
C SER A 511 -6.00 -17.85 -16.96
N PHE A 512 -7.33 -17.69 -17.00
CA PHE A 512 -8.17 -17.85 -15.81
C PHE A 512 -8.10 -19.27 -15.24
N SER A 513 -8.14 -20.29 -16.11
CA SER A 513 -8.03 -21.70 -15.70
C SER A 513 -6.68 -21.98 -15.02
N LYS A 514 -5.58 -21.48 -15.60
CA LYS A 514 -4.23 -21.57 -15.02
C LYS A 514 -4.14 -20.88 -13.66
N CYS A 515 -4.64 -19.64 -13.55
CA CYS A 515 -4.69 -18.92 -12.28
C CYS A 515 -5.51 -19.68 -11.23
N ARG A 516 -6.64 -20.29 -11.62
CA ARG A 516 -7.51 -21.06 -10.73
C ARG A 516 -6.78 -22.28 -10.17
N THR A 517 -6.12 -23.04 -11.05
CA THR A 517 -5.34 -24.22 -10.66
C THR A 517 -4.19 -23.84 -9.72
N ALA A 518 -3.42 -22.80 -10.06
CA ALA A 518 -2.33 -22.33 -9.20
C ALA A 518 -2.84 -21.86 -7.83
N LEU A 519 -3.95 -21.11 -7.78
CA LEU A 519 -4.54 -20.69 -6.51
C LEU A 519 -5.09 -21.88 -5.70
N ALA A 520 -5.52 -22.96 -6.34
CA ALA A 520 -5.93 -24.18 -5.67
C ALA A 520 -4.74 -24.93 -5.03
N SER A 521 -3.55 -24.88 -5.66
CA SER A 521 -2.31 -25.47 -5.15
C SER A 521 -1.38 -24.51 -4.38
N ALA A 522 -1.88 -23.33 -3.96
CA ALA A 522 -1.03 -22.25 -3.46
C ALA A 522 -0.27 -22.49 -2.14
N ASP A 523 -0.50 -23.60 -1.44
CA ASP A 523 0.36 -23.95 -0.30
C ASP A 523 1.79 -24.34 -0.73
N ASN A 524 1.97 -24.69 -2.02
CA ASN A 524 3.28 -24.93 -2.64
C ASN A 524 3.89 -23.66 -3.24
N HIS A 525 3.15 -22.54 -3.25
CA HIS A 525 3.53 -21.30 -3.93
C HIS A 525 3.70 -20.20 -2.88
N PHE A 526 4.95 -19.80 -2.62
CA PHE A 526 5.28 -18.82 -1.60
C PHE A 526 6.30 -17.81 -2.09
N LEU A 527 6.27 -16.65 -1.45
CA LEU A 527 7.33 -15.66 -1.59
C LEU A 527 8.23 -15.71 -0.34
N PRO A 528 9.55 -15.90 -0.46
CA PRO A 528 10.44 -15.82 0.67
C PRO A 528 10.52 -14.40 1.25
N PHE A 529 10.80 -14.29 2.54
CA PHE A 529 10.85 -13.01 3.26
C PHE A 529 11.85 -11.98 2.69
N ALA A 530 12.96 -12.41 2.09
CA ALA A 530 13.98 -11.49 1.57
C ALA A 530 14.30 -11.77 0.11
N ALA A 531 14.32 -10.71 -0.70
CA ALA A 531 14.95 -10.68 -2.03
C ALA A 531 16.47 -10.46 -1.91
N VAL A 532 17.21 -10.89 -2.95
CA VAL A 532 18.69 -10.95 -3.08
C VAL A 532 19.43 -9.68 -2.64
N GLU A 533 18.80 -8.52 -2.76
CA GLU A 533 19.38 -7.21 -2.51
C GLU A 533 19.59 -6.90 -1.02
N ALA A 534 19.04 -7.74 -0.13
CA ALA A 534 18.80 -7.38 1.24
C ALA A 534 19.82 -7.84 2.27
N PHE A 535 20.31 -9.08 2.17
CA PHE A 535 21.04 -9.74 3.25
C PHE A 535 22.14 -10.67 2.77
N PRO A 536 23.18 -10.86 3.62
CA PRO A 536 24.44 -10.13 3.63
C PRO A 536 25.32 -10.49 2.40
N SER A 537 26.45 -9.80 2.25
CA SER A 537 27.59 -10.14 1.37
C SER A 537 27.65 -11.60 0.90
N LEU A 538 27.80 -11.83 -0.42
CA LEU A 538 28.32 -13.05 -1.07
C LEU A 538 28.45 -14.23 -0.08
N GLY A 539 27.38 -14.99 0.08
CA GLY A 539 27.29 -16.13 1.00
C GLY A 539 26.84 -17.41 0.29
N ASP A 540 26.76 -18.50 1.04
CA ASP A 540 26.52 -19.84 0.49
C ASP A 540 25.12 -20.09 -0.09
N SER A 541 24.18 -19.16 0.06
CA SER A 541 22.82 -19.28 -0.50
C SER A 541 22.63 -18.54 -1.83
N LEU A 542 23.59 -17.69 -2.24
CA LEU A 542 23.53 -16.91 -3.48
C LEU A 542 24.32 -17.59 -4.60
N LEU A 543 23.75 -17.58 -5.79
CA LEU A 543 24.43 -17.89 -7.06
C LEU A 543 24.54 -16.63 -7.90
N ILE A 544 25.71 -16.39 -8.49
CA ILE A 544 25.91 -15.31 -9.46
C ILE A 544 26.21 -15.96 -10.80
N ILE A 545 25.38 -15.69 -11.79
CA ILE A 545 25.38 -16.37 -13.06
C ILE A 545 25.56 -15.34 -14.18
N TYR A 546 26.41 -15.69 -15.15
CA TYR A 546 26.61 -14.93 -16.36
C TYR A 546 26.29 -15.84 -17.55
N ALA A 547 25.53 -15.33 -18.51
CA ALA A 547 25.12 -16.10 -19.69
C ALA A 547 25.12 -15.22 -20.93
N ASP A 548 25.46 -15.81 -22.07
CA ASP A 548 25.49 -15.12 -23.36
C ASP A 548 25.22 -16.06 -24.54
N ALA A 549 24.71 -15.50 -25.65
CA ALA A 549 24.49 -16.20 -26.91
C ALA A 549 24.94 -15.34 -28.09
N ALA A 550 25.68 -15.95 -29.03
CA ALA A 550 26.18 -15.28 -30.22
C ALA A 550 25.37 -15.69 -31.46
N GLY A 551 25.01 -14.69 -32.29
CA GLY A 551 24.19 -14.89 -33.49
C GLY A 551 24.82 -14.41 -34.80
N GLU A 552 25.99 -13.76 -34.77
CA GLU A 552 26.67 -13.24 -35.96
C GLU A 552 28.17 -13.59 -35.93
N GLY A 553 28.65 -14.39 -36.90
CA GLY A 553 30.07 -14.76 -37.02
C GLY A 553 30.31 -16.17 -37.58
N ARG A 554 31.55 -16.67 -37.46
CA ARG A 554 31.92 -18.05 -37.82
C ARG A 554 31.40 -19.12 -36.84
N TYR A 555 30.91 -18.70 -35.67
CA TYR A 555 30.43 -19.56 -34.60
C TYR A 555 29.15 -18.98 -34.00
N GLU A 556 28.04 -19.68 -34.16
CA GLU A 556 26.76 -19.35 -33.52
C GLU A 556 26.59 -20.23 -32.29
N GLY A 557 27.10 -19.77 -31.16
CA GLY A 557 27.11 -20.52 -29.93
C GLY A 557 26.34 -19.88 -28.79
N ASN A 558 26.41 -20.54 -27.65
CA ASN A 558 25.89 -20.09 -26.39
C ASN A 558 26.79 -20.59 -25.27
N GLY A 559 26.75 -19.89 -24.14
CA GLY A 559 27.50 -20.31 -22.98
C GLY A 559 27.08 -19.58 -21.72
N PHE A 560 27.39 -20.20 -20.58
CA PHE A 560 27.22 -19.58 -19.29
C PHE A 560 28.28 -20.07 -18.32
N TRP A 561 28.47 -19.32 -17.24
CA TRP A 561 29.34 -19.72 -16.15
C TRP A 561 28.88 -19.17 -14.81
N PHE A 562 29.31 -19.83 -13.74
CA PHE A 562 29.16 -19.36 -12.36
C PHE A 562 30.22 -20.00 -11.46
N VAL A 563 30.46 -19.44 -10.27
CA VAL A 563 31.48 -19.94 -9.33
C VAL A 563 30.85 -20.31 -8.00
N VAL A 564 31.18 -21.50 -7.50
CA VAL A 564 30.82 -21.96 -6.15
C VAL A 564 32.02 -22.64 -5.50
N ALA A 565 32.38 -22.18 -4.29
CA ALA A 565 33.42 -22.79 -3.46
C ALA A 565 34.77 -23.05 -4.18
N GLY A 566 35.22 -22.10 -5.01
CA GLY A 566 36.49 -22.21 -5.76
C GLY A 566 36.41 -23.03 -7.05
N THR A 567 35.24 -23.54 -7.41
CA THR A 567 34.99 -24.25 -8.68
C THR A 567 34.23 -23.33 -9.64
N CYS A 568 34.74 -23.18 -10.86
CA CYS A 568 34.09 -22.49 -11.96
C CYS A 568 33.31 -23.50 -12.82
N PHE A 569 31.98 -23.40 -12.78
CA PHE A 569 31.09 -24.24 -13.56
C PHE A 569 30.83 -23.58 -14.92
N LEU A 570 31.03 -24.34 -16.00
CA LEU A 570 31.08 -23.85 -17.37
C LEU A 570 30.15 -24.65 -18.26
N PHE A 571 29.50 -23.97 -19.20
CA PHE A 571 28.75 -24.60 -20.29
C PHE A 571 29.00 -23.85 -21.59
N THR A 572 29.16 -24.59 -22.68
CA THR A 572 29.12 -24.06 -24.04
C THR A 572 28.52 -25.08 -24.99
N ASP A 573 27.77 -24.61 -25.98
CA ASP A 573 27.24 -25.42 -27.07
C ASP A 573 27.06 -24.56 -28.33
N THR A 574 26.91 -25.24 -29.47
CA THR A 574 26.56 -24.63 -30.75
C THR A 574 25.07 -24.74 -31.02
N TRP A 575 24.50 -23.69 -31.61
CA TRP A 575 23.15 -23.76 -32.15
C TRP A 575 23.15 -24.60 -33.43
N SER A 576 22.22 -25.56 -33.53
CA SER A 576 22.00 -26.25 -34.80
C SER A 576 21.46 -25.29 -35.86
N ALA A 577 21.58 -25.65 -37.15
CA ALA A 577 21.11 -24.81 -38.25
C ALA A 577 19.61 -24.45 -38.19
N SER A 578 18.79 -25.30 -37.56
CA SER A 578 17.37 -25.02 -37.32
C SER A 578 17.16 -24.07 -36.14
N GLU A 579 17.96 -24.18 -35.08
CA GLU A 579 17.91 -23.31 -33.90
C GLU A 579 18.47 -21.92 -34.16
N ALA A 580 19.44 -21.79 -35.07
CA ALA A 580 19.97 -20.50 -35.53
C ALA A 580 18.87 -19.57 -36.10
N LYS A 581 17.75 -20.14 -36.58
CA LYS A 581 16.58 -19.39 -37.05
C LYS A 581 15.78 -18.74 -35.92
N VAL A 582 15.95 -19.19 -34.68
CA VAL A 582 15.34 -18.55 -33.52
C VAL A 582 15.99 -17.17 -33.35
N PRO A 583 15.21 -16.08 -33.24
CA PRO A 583 15.77 -14.74 -33.09
C PRO A 583 16.74 -14.64 -31.92
N ILE A 584 17.83 -13.88 -32.09
CA ILE A 584 18.93 -13.81 -31.12
C ILE A 584 18.46 -13.43 -29.70
N HIS A 585 17.54 -12.47 -29.58
CA HIS A 585 16.95 -12.08 -28.29
C HIS A 585 16.25 -13.22 -27.55
N ALA A 586 15.67 -14.18 -28.26
CA ALA A 586 15.07 -15.37 -27.65
C ALA A 586 16.12 -16.42 -27.26
N ARG A 587 17.21 -16.53 -28.04
CA ARG A 587 18.37 -17.38 -27.71
C ARG A 587 19.11 -16.88 -26.46
N GLU A 588 19.30 -15.57 -26.33
CA GLU A 588 19.91 -14.92 -25.16
C GLU A 588 19.04 -15.11 -23.89
N ALA A 589 17.72 -14.90 -24.01
CA ALA A 589 16.81 -15.11 -22.88
C ALA A 589 16.71 -16.59 -22.47
N PHE A 590 16.81 -17.51 -23.44
CA PHE A 590 16.88 -18.95 -23.18
C PHE A 590 18.13 -19.31 -22.39
N ILE A 591 19.33 -18.89 -22.84
CA ILE A 591 20.57 -19.36 -22.22
C ILE A 591 20.70 -18.86 -20.78
N SER A 592 20.25 -17.64 -20.48
CA SER A 592 20.19 -17.13 -19.10
C SER A 592 19.23 -17.93 -18.22
N THR A 593 18.09 -18.37 -18.78
CA THR A 593 17.14 -19.23 -18.08
C THR A 593 17.71 -20.64 -17.86
N ALA A 594 18.37 -21.21 -18.87
CA ALA A 594 19.00 -22.53 -18.80
C ALA A 594 20.16 -22.57 -17.80
N ALA A 595 20.97 -21.51 -17.74
CA ALA A 595 22.05 -21.36 -16.77
C ALA A 595 21.53 -21.42 -15.33
N THR A 596 20.40 -20.76 -15.08
CA THR A 596 19.74 -20.73 -13.76
C THR A 596 19.20 -22.10 -13.37
N MET A 597 18.55 -22.80 -14.31
CA MET A 597 18.09 -24.18 -14.11
C MET A 597 19.26 -25.14 -13.81
N ALA A 598 20.37 -24.98 -14.52
CA ALA A 598 21.56 -25.80 -14.33
C ALA A 598 22.19 -25.59 -12.95
N ALA A 599 22.34 -24.33 -12.53
CA ALA A 599 22.91 -23.98 -11.24
C ALA A 599 22.08 -24.53 -10.07
N HIS A 600 20.74 -24.43 -10.15
CA HIS A 600 19.86 -24.99 -9.12
C HIS A 600 19.90 -26.51 -9.06
N THR A 601 20.02 -27.19 -10.20
CA THR A 601 20.11 -28.66 -10.24
C THR A 601 21.31 -29.16 -9.43
N LEU A 602 22.41 -28.41 -9.41
CA LEU A 602 23.62 -28.75 -8.65
C LEU A 602 23.57 -28.25 -7.21
N PHE A 603 22.89 -27.12 -6.97
CA PHE A 603 22.83 -26.43 -5.69
C PHE A 603 21.37 -26.18 -5.28
N PRO A 604 20.58 -27.23 -4.98
CA PRO A 604 19.15 -27.10 -4.72
C PRO A 604 18.82 -26.32 -3.44
N ASN A 605 19.80 -26.16 -2.55
CA ASN A 605 19.67 -25.36 -1.33
C ASN A 605 19.99 -23.87 -1.54
N ARG A 606 20.43 -23.48 -2.75
CA ARG A 606 20.70 -22.09 -3.13
C ARG A 606 19.50 -21.54 -3.89
N ASN A 607 18.59 -20.94 -3.14
CA ASN A 607 17.30 -20.48 -3.65
C ASN A 607 17.36 -19.06 -4.25
N PHE A 608 18.55 -18.44 -4.30
CA PHE A 608 18.73 -17.05 -4.73
C PHE A 608 19.75 -16.94 -5.86
N VAL A 609 19.39 -16.23 -6.93
CA VAL A 609 20.24 -16.07 -8.11
C VAL A 609 20.33 -14.60 -8.54
N LEU A 610 21.54 -14.15 -8.82
CA LEU A 610 21.83 -12.90 -9.50
C LEU A 610 22.24 -13.23 -10.94
N GLU A 611 21.43 -12.81 -11.91
CA GLU A 611 21.63 -13.13 -13.32
C GLU A 611 22.15 -11.89 -14.06
N TYR A 612 23.39 -11.93 -14.51
CA TYR A 612 23.97 -10.87 -15.31
C TYR A 612 23.73 -11.13 -16.79
N THR A 613 23.20 -10.11 -17.46
CA THR A 613 23.02 -10.10 -18.92
C THR A 613 23.38 -8.74 -19.49
N ASP A 614 24.00 -8.72 -20.68
CA ASP A 614 24.19 -7.52 -21.48
C ASP A 614 23.18 -7.45 -22.65
N ASN A 615 22.10 -8.22 -22.60
CA ASN A 615 20.98 -8.13 -23.54
C ASN A 615 19.76 -7.42 -22.92
N THR A 616 19.35 -6.29 -23.51
CA THR A 616 18.27 -5.45 -22.95
C THR A 616 16.90 -6.12 -23.02
N PRO A 617 16.53 -6.79 -24.14
CA PRO A 617 15.31 -7.61 -24.17
C PRO A 617 15.26 -8.67 -23.06
N THR A 618 16.34 -9.42 -22.83
CA THR A 618 16.43 -10.45 -21.78
C THR A 618 16.23 -9.86 -20.40
N GLU A 619 16.97 -8.80 -20.06
CA GLU A 619 16.81 -8.08 -18.79
C GLU A 619 15.35 -7.66 -18.61
N PHE A 620 14.75 -7.01 -19.60
CA PHE A 620 13.38 -6.53 -19.53
C PHE A 620 12.35 -7.65 -19.34
N VAL A 621 12.46 -8.77 -20.06
CA VAL A 621 11.48 -9.86 -19.93
C VAL A 621 11.67 -10.70 -18.68
N HIS A 622 12.91 -10.83 -18.19
CA HIS A 622 13.20 -11.50 -16.92
C HIS A 622 12.76 -10.66 -15.72
N ASP A 623 12.86 -9.33 -15.82
CA ASP A 623 12.39 -8.42 -14.77
C ASP A 623 10.85 -8.29 -14.80
N SER A 624 10.28 -7.97 -15.97
CA SER A 624 8.83 -7.75 -16.09
C SER A 624 7.97 -9.02 -16.05
N GLN A 625 8.60 -10.20 -16.17
CA GLN A 625 7.94 -11.52 -16.19
C GLN A 625 6.76 -11.57 -17.18
N SER A 626 6.88 -10.86 -18.31
CA SER A 626 5.88 -10.86 -19.38
C SER A 626 6.46 -10.36 -20.70
N SER A 627 5.89 -10.79 -21.82
CA SER A 627 6.27 -10.28 -23.14
C SER A 627 5.12 -10.29 -24.14
N ARG A 628 5.16 -9.36 -25.09
CA ARG A 628 4.26 -9.38 -26.27
C ARG A 628 4.77 -10.34 -27.36
N CYS A 629 6.04 -10.71 -27.32
CA CYS A 629 6.63 -11.67 -28.24
C CYS A 629 6.34 -13.09 -27.73
N GLU A 630 5.68 -13.93 -28.53
CA GLU A 630 5.29 -15.28 -28.07
C GLU A 630 6.49 -16.16 -27.71
N LEU A 631 7.64 -16.03 -28.39
CA LEU A 631 8.85 -16.80 -28.06
C LEU A 631 9.41 -16.40 -26.68
N LEU A 632 9.48 -15.10 -26.39
CA LEU A 632 9.90 -14.62 -25.08
C LEU A 632 8.87 -14.96 -23.99
N GLN A 633 7.59 -14.93 -24.33
CA GLN A 633 6.52 -15.33 -23.40
C GLN A 633 6.63 -16.82 -23.03
N LEU A 634 6.99 -17.70 -23.97
CA LEU A 634 7.25 -19.11 -23.68
C LEU A 634 8.42 -19.31 -22.70
N ILE A 635 9.50 -18.52 -22.83
CA ILE A 635 10.65 -18.56 -21.92
C ILE A 635 10.23 -18.11 -20.52
N VAL A 636 9.53 -16.99 -20.44
CA VAL A 636 9.02 -16.44 -19.18
C VAL A 636 8.08 -17.41 -18.48
N ASP A 637 7.16 -18.07 -19.22
CA ASP A 637 6.23 -19.06 -18.66
C ASP A 637 7.00 -20.25 -18.05
N ALA A 638 7.98 -20.81 -18.78
CA ALA A 638 8.79 -21.93 -18.31
C ALA A 638 9.68 -21.55 -17.13
N ARG A 639 10.26 -20.34 -17.16
CA ARG A 639 11.07 -19.78 -16.08
C ARG A 639 10.24 -19.61 -14.81
N ALA A 640 9.05 -19.04 -14.92
CA ALA A 640 8.17 -18.81 -13.78
C ALA A 640 7.67 -20.14 -13.19
N GLU A 641 7.37 -21.15 -14.02
CA GLU A 641 7.07 -22.52 -13.55
C GLU A 641 8.25 -23.16 -12.81
N PHE A 642 9.46 -23.02 -13.33
CA PHE A 642 10.65 -23.56 -12.68
C PHE A 642 10.92 -22.89 -11.33
N PHE A 643 10.88 -21.55 -11.25
CA PHE A 643 11.10 -20.80 -10.01
C PHE A 643 10.08 -21.14 -8.93
N ASP A 644 8.83 -21.26 -9.35
CA ASP A 644 7.73 -21.65 -8.49
C ASP A 644 7.90 -23.08 -7.95
N ALA A 645 8.32 -24.04 -8.78
CA ALA A 645 8.56 -25.42 -8.36
C ALA A 645 9.82 -25.59 -7.48
N SER A 646 10.84 -24.76 -7.69
CA SER A 646 12.13 -24.82 -7.00
C SER A 646 12.21 -23.93 -5.76
N GLY A 647 11.24 -23.03 -5.55
CA GLY A 647 11.32 -21.98 -4.54
C GLY A 647 12.41 -20.94 -4.82
N MET A 648 12.89 -20.85 -6.07
CA MET A 648 13.95 -19.91 -6.44
C MET A 648 13.44 -18.49 -6.67
N CYS A 649 14.29 -17.53 -6.36
CA CYS A 649 14.14 -16.13 -6.70
C CYS A 649 15.38 -15.66 -7.47
N ALA A 650 15.15 -14.97 -8.59
CA ALA A 650 16.23 -14.40 -9.40
C ALA A 650 16.10 -12.88 -9.52
N LEU A 651 17.25 -12.21 -9.57
CA LEU A 651 17.37 -10.79 -9.88
C LEU A 651 18.18 -10.64 -11.17
N PRO A 652 17.55 -10.27 -12.30
CA PRO A 652 18.29 -9.89 -13.50
C PRO A 652 18.99 -8.55 -13.29
N GLN A 653 20.25 -8.44 -13.68
CA GLN A 653 21.00 -7.18 -13.69
C GLN A 653 21.76 -6.97 -14.99
N ARG A 654 21.78 -5.72 -15.44
CA ARG A 654 22.64 -5.29 -16.53
C ARG A 654 24.11 -5.40 -16.15
N VAL A 655 24.90 -6.04 -17.01
CA VAL A 655 26.36 -6.00 -16.97
C VAL A 655 26.90 -5.29 -18.22
N LYS A 656 28.06 -4.63 -18.11
CA LYS A 656 28.75 -4.08 -19.28
C LYS A 656 29.45 -5.22 -20.02
N SER A 657 29.48 -5.22 -21.35
CA SER A 657 30.04 -6.34 -22.13
C SER A 657 31.49 -6.70 -21.75
N LYS A 658 32.31 -5.72 -21.32
CA LYS A 658 33.67 -5.98 -20.80
C LYS A 658 33.69 -6.87 -19.53
N ASP A 659 32.65 -6.77 -18.71
CA ASP A 659 32.50 -7.47 -17.44
C ASP A 659 31.71 -8.79 -17.64
N ASN A 660 31.19 -9.05 -18.85
CA ASN A 660 30.56 -10.32 -19.29
C ASN A 660 31.54 -11.23 -20.08
N ARG A 661 32.84 -10.94 -20.02
CA ARG A 661 33.88 -11.50 -20.91
C ARG A 661 33.83 -13.02 -21.05
N TRP A 662 33.81 -13.77 -19.95
CA TRP A 662 33.86 -15.24 -20.02
C TRP A 662 32.61 -15.84 -20.68
N ALA A 663 31.43 -15.25 -20.49
CA ALA A 663 30.22 -15.72 -21.17
C ALA A 663 30.29 -15.43 -22.69
N ASP A 664 30.79 -14.26 -23.09
CA ASP A 664 31.01 -13.90 -24.51
C ASP A 664 32.06 -14.80 -25.18
N LEU A 665 33.16 -15.10 -24.49
CA LEU A 665 34.17 -16.04 -25.00
C LEU A 665 33.59 -17.46 -25.18
N LEU A 666 32.79 -17.94 -24.22
CA LEU A 666 32.12 -19.24 -24.32
C LEU A 666 31.11 -19.25 -25.48
N SER A 667 30.31 -18.19 -25.64
CA SER A 667 29.30 -18.11 -26.71
C SER A 667 29.93 -18.04 -28.12
N ARG A 668 31.20 -17.62 -28.22
CA ARG A 668 32.00 -17.54 -29.45
C ARG A 668 32.91 -18.76 -29.70
N GLY A 669 32.84 -19.79 -28.87
CA GLY A 669 33.63 -21.01 -29.04
C GLY A 669 35.10 -20.87 -28.64
N GLN A 670 35.42 -19.89 -27.78
CA GLN A 670 36.78 -19.61 -27.30
C GLN A 670 36.99 -20.14 -25.86
N ALA A 671 36.50 -21.35 -25.59
CA ALA A 671 36.56 -21.99 -24.28
C ALA A 671 37.98 -22.13 -23.72
N ASP A 672 38.97 -22.37 -24.59
CA ASP A 672 40.38 -22.51 -24.18
C ASP A 672 40.92 -21.25 -23.48
N LEU A 673 40.50 -20.06 -23.92
CA LEU A 673 40.87 -18.80 -23.28
C LEU A 673 40.22 -18.66 -21.90
N VAL A 674 38.98 -19.12 -21.76
CA VAL A 674 38.28 -19.11 -20.48
C VAL A 674 38.95 -20.07 -19.50
N LEU A 675 39.32 -21.27 -19.93
CA LEU A 675 40.04 -22.23 -19.07
C LEU A 675 41.39 -21.67 -18.60
N TYR A 676 42.13 -20.99 -19.48
CA TYR A 676 43.37 -20.29 -19.11
C TYR A 676 43.12 -19.20 -18.06
N GLU A 677 42.09 -18.36 -18.24
CA GLU A 677 41.77 -17.28 -17.29
C GLU A 677 41.22 -17.82 -15.95
N VAL A 678 40.46 -18.92 -15.98
CA VAL A 678 39.95 -19.63 -14.79
C VAL A 678 41.09 -20.22 -13.96
N ASP A 679 42.05 -20.88 -14.61
CA ASP A 679 43.26 -21.42 -13.95
C ASP A 679 44.12 -20.29 -13.37
N ALA A 680 44.29 -19.18 -14.09
CA ALA A 680 45.00 -18.00 -13.60
C ALA A 680 44.34 -17.35 -12.37
N CYS A 681 43.03 -17.55 -12.19
CA CYS A 681 42.30 -17.14 -10.98
C CYS A 681 42.36 -18.17 -9.84
N GLY A 682 43.05 -19.30 -10.01
CA GLY A 682 43.15 -20.37 -9.03
C GLY A 682 41.84 -21.15 -8.85
N LEU A 683 40.99 -21.17 -9.87
CA LEU A 683 39.69 -21.85 -9.85
C LEU A 683 39.76 -23.19 -10.60
N SER A 684 39.01 -24.18 -10.13
CA SER A 684 38.89 -25.48 -10.80
C SER A 684 37.74 -25.44 -11.83
N PRO A 685 37.97 -25.70 -13.13
CA PRO A 685 36.90 -25.74 -14.12
C PRO A 685 36.08 -27.03 -14.02
N MET A 686 34.75 -26.93 -14.16
CA MET A 686 33.84 -28.07 -14.26
C MET A 686 32.82 -27.84 -15.38
N TRP A 687 32.83 -28.72 -16.38
CA TRP A 687 31.88 -28.67 -17.49
C TRP A 687 30.52 -29.24 -17.13
N LEU A 688 29.48 -28.55 -17.54
CA LEU A 688 28.09 -28.90 -17.30
C LEU A 688 27.38 -29.36 -18.58
N ASN A 689 26.30 -30.11 -18.38
CA ASN A 689 25.30 -30.39 -19.39
C ASN A 689 24.01 -29.63 -19.06
N LEU A 690 23.19 -29.34 -20.08
CA LEU A 690 21.88 -28.75 -19.84
C LEU A 690 20.96 -29.72 -19.08
N PRO A 691 20.26 -29.25 -18.03
CA PRO A 691 19.30 -30.09 -17.32
C PRO A 691 18.07 -30.40 -18.18
N PRO A 692 17.27 -31.44 -17.82
CA PRO A 692 16.07 -31.82 -18.56
C PRO A 692 15.08 -30.70 -18.80
N ASP A 693 14.89 -29.79 -17.84
CA ASP A 693 14.02 -28.61 -17.98
C ASP A 693 14.49 -27.65 -19.09
N ALA A 694 15.78 -27.37 -19.14
CA ALA A 694 16.37 -26.52 -20.17
C ALA A 694 16.25 -27.18 -21.55
N LEU A 695 16.45 -28.49 -21.65
CA LEU A 695 16.26 -29.24 -22.91
C LEU A 695 14.81 -29.22 -23.39
N ARG A 696 13.84 -29.35 -22.48
CA ARG A 696 12.40 -29.22 -22.81
C ARG A 696 12.08 -27.82 -23.35
N LEU A 697 12.59 -26.78 -22.70
CA LEU A 697 12.39 -25.40 -23.15
C LEU A 697 13.04 -25.14 -24.52
N ARG A 698 14.27 -25.65 -24.74
CA ARG A 698 14.98 -25.55 -26.02
C ARG A 698 14.15 -26.14 -27.16
N LYS A 699 13.57 -27.32 -26.95
CA LYS A 699 12.68 -27.99 -27.92
C LYS A 699 11.38 -27.22 -28.16
N ALA A 700 10.77 -26.68 -27.11
CA ALA A 700 9.54 -25.89 -27.22
C ALA A 700 9.75 -24.61 -28.03
N LEU A 701 10.88 -23.92 -27.83
CA LEU A 701 11.26 -22.73 -28.60
C LEU A 701 11.45 -23.03 -30.07
N LEU A 702 12.16 -24.11 -30.40
CA LEU A 702 12.36 -24.54 -31.78
C LEU A 702 11.02 -24.82 -32.46
N ASN A 703 10.14 -25.58 -31.82
CA ASN A 703 8.81 -25.91 -32.38
C ASN A 703 7.96 -24.65 -32.62
N ALA A 704 7.94 -23.72 -31.66
CA ALA A 704 7.18 -22.48 -31.77
C ALA A 704 7.73 -21.58 -32.89
N SER A 705 9.05 -21.54 -33.06
CA SER A 705 9.69 -20.81 -34.16
C SER A 705 9.43 -21.44 -35.52
N LEU A 706 9.31 -22.76 -35.62
CA LEU A 706 9.02 -23.48 -36.87
C LEU A 706 7.55 -23.42 -37.29
N SER A 707 6.64 -23.20 -36.33
CA SER A 707 5.21 -23.00 -36.61
C SER A 707 4.85 -21.62 -37.18
N ARG A 708 5.85 -20.75 -37.32
CA ARG A 708 5.78 -19.41 -37.92
C ARG A 708 6.50 -19.43 -39.25
#